data_AF-A0A951PZP6-F1
#
_entry.id   AF-A0A951PZP6-F1
#
_cell.length_a   1.000
_cell.length_b   1.000
_cell.length_c   1.000
_cell.angle_alpha   90.00
_cell.angle_beta   90.00
_cell.angle_gamma   90.00
#
_symmetry.space_group_name_H-M   'P 1'
#
loop_
_entity.id
_entity.type
_entity.pdbx_description
1 polymer ?
#
loop_
_entity_poly.entity_id
_entity_poly.type
_entity_poly.pdbx_seq_one_letter_code
_entity_poly.pdbx_strand_id
1 'polypeptide(L)'
;MNAKIYLQFSAYVVAVGSVAIALLLTLLLQPLLTTSIASLFFVAVALTTWYGGIKPGLITTVLSVIAINYFLITPVHHFTPASWSDALRLGLFFLNASIINLLGNDLRKNKHQVEQLSQQLLQESAIQLSLALSATRMGMWNWNIQTGKINWSPEHERLFGLAPGTFDGRYETFDRCLHPEDREALNQAVNRAIQEQIAYQHEYRIVWADGSVHWIEGRGQTFYDETGEPVRMMGTVMDISERKEAEAALARSEQHLRTIIDAEPECVKVISADGILLNMNAAGLAMIEADSLAQVVGQCVYPFIAPSHRQAFRDFIQQVAQGDSSVLDFEIIGLKGTRRWVESHAVPLREPKESGNRVLAVTRDITERKQADIALRESEQRYASLAAAVPVGIFRIDVEGNCLYVNDRWCQLTGLTPDQAKETGWLQTLHPTDRERVIQDWNHATQNQQMFYSEFRFLRADGVVNWVYGQAVVERAVSGEVSGYVGTITDISGRKQREEQLRLLESVILKTNDAVLIVEAEPIDPSVRRIVYANPAFTKMSGYALEEVIGKTFHILQGKKTDQAVLAKINLALETWQSIRCDLINYRKDGSEFWVDLSIVPVADEEGEYTHWVAVQRDITERKRAEEELETRVTQRTAELSQANSRLQYLVSSCPSVIFSCKPCGDYGITYISENVFSLLGYEPQEFLEKSHFWVERVHPEDVERVFTDMVRVDEQHFYSHDYRFQRADGTYCWLLVQMRLIRDVSGKPTEILGYLVDISDVYDELRLRKQAEEALRESEAKFRSLSEYSPIGIFMTDAQGKTTYTNPRAQEIGGYTFEEALGYGWLQSIHPEDQEQIYTQWSAAISNQQRFAHDELRYLHKDGTVRYGKVQTAPILAAKGQFLAHVGTIEDVTESRAIAQMKNEFISIVSHELRTPLTAIRGSLGLLAAGVYDKKPDKGKRMLQIAADQTDRLVRLVNDILDLGRLESGKVRLEMQICDAAKLIQQSVDAMRANAEQNHIALSVSSSFIQVWADPDSIIQTLTNLLSNAIKFSPPNTHIWLSAEQVCENGQSSTSIPHVLFQIKDEGRGIPHEKIEAIFERFQQVDASDSRQKGGTGLGLAICRRIIQQHGGHIWAESILGKGSTFYFTLPIAIA
;
A
#
# COMPACT_ATOMS: atom_id res chain seq x y z
N MET A 1 -75.34 -22.80 -42.81
CA MET A 1 -76.61 -23.56 -42.75
C MET A 1 -76.27 -25.05 -42.85
N ASN A 2 -76.68 -25.99 -42.00
CA ASN A 2 -77.64 -25.92 -40.90
C ASN A 2 -77.45 -27.07 -39.88
N ALA A 3 -76.21 -27.36 -39.45
CA ALA A 3 -75.99 -28.26 -38.29
C ALA A 3 -76.66 -27.71 -37.01
N LYS A 4 -76.66 -26.38 -36.84
CA LYS A 4 -77.39 -25.68 -35.76
C LYS A 4 -78.90 -25.84 -35.85
N ILE A 5 -79.47 -25.85 -37.06
CA ILE A 5 -80.92 -26.06 -37.26
C ILE A 5 -81.27 -27.54 -37.06
N TYR A 6 -80.42 -28.47 -37.50
CA TYR A 6 -80.62 -29.91 -37.27
C TYR A 6 -80.62 -30.26 -35.78
N LEU A 7 -79.69 -29.66 -35.00
CA LEU A 7 -79.61 -29.86 -33.55
C LEU A 7 -80.79 -29.21 -32.80
N GLN A 8 -81.29 -28.07 -33.29
CA GLN A 8 -82.50 -27.44 -32.73
C GLN A 8 -83.74 -28.28 -33.05
N PHE A 9 -83.88 -28.79 -34.27
CA PHE A 9 -85.02 -29.61 -34.67
C PHE A 9 -85.04 -30.96 -33.95
N SER A 10 -83.88 -31.59 -33.77
CA SER A 10 -83.78 -32.86 -33.03
C SER A 10 -84.23 -32.72 -31.57
N ALA A 11 -83.93 -31.59 -30.92
CA ALA A 11 -84.36 -31.34 -29.55
C ALA A 11 -85.90 -31.25 -29.41
N TYR A 12 -86.60 -30.69 -30.40
CA TYR A 12 -88.06 -30.65 -30.43
C TYR A 12 -88.68 -32.01 -30.79
N VAL A 13 -88.02 -32.81 -31.62
CA VAL A 13 -88.43 -34.21 -31.87
C VAL A 13 -88.31 -35.04 -30.59
N VAL A 14 -87.22 -34.87 -29.82
CA VAL A 14 -87.03 -35.50 -28.51
C VAL A 14 -88.11 -35.03 -27.52
N ALA A 15 -88.52 -33.76 -27.56
CA ALA A 15 -89.62 -33.22 -26.75
C ALA A 15 -90.94 -33.95 -27.02
N VAL A 16 -91.36 -34.05 -28.28
CA VAL A 16 -92.61 -34.72 -28.63
C VAL A 16 -92.52 -36.23 -28.34
N GLY A 17 -91.41 -36.87 -28.70
CA GLY A 17 -91.21 -38.30 -28.50
C GLY A 17 -91.20 -38.70 -27.03
N SER A 18 -90.56 -37.93 -26.15
CA SER A 18 -90.52 -38.22 -24.72
C SER A 18 -91.87 -38.05 -24.03
N VAL A 19 -92.71 -37.09 -24.45
CA VAL A 19 -94.09 -36.98 -23.97
C VAL A 19 -94.94 -38.15 -24.45
N ALA A 20 -94.79 -38.58 -25.70
CA ALA A 20 -95.52 -39.73 -26.25
C ALA A 20 -95.13 -41.03 -25.53
N ILE A 21 -93.85 -41.23 -25.24
CA ILE A 21 -93.34 -42.37 -24.46
C ILE A 21 -93.88 -42.31 -23.04
N ALA A 22 -93.82 -41.15 -22.38
CA ALA A 22 -94.36 -40.98 -21.04
C ALA A 22 -95.85 -41.33 -21.00
N LEU A 23 -96.65 -40.81 -21.94
CA LEU A 23 -98.07 -41.12 -22.07
C LEU A 23 -98.35 -42.61 -22.32
N LEU A 24 -97.60 -43.25 -23.22
CA LEU A 24 -97.80 -44.66 -23.56
C LEU A 24 -97.46 -45.57 -22.37
N LEU A 25 -96.36 -45.32 -21.67
CA LEU A 25 -95.99 -46.03 -20.44
C LEU A 25 -97.03 -45.82 -19.35
N THR A 26 -97.50 -44.59 -19.20
CA THR A 26 -98.57 -44.21 -18.28
C THR A 26 -99.85 -45.01 -18.52
N LEU A 27 -100.32 -45.12 -19.77
CA LEU A 27 -101.53 -45.88 -20.12
C LEU A 27 -101.35 -47.40 -19.93
N LEU A 28 -100.18 -47.94 -20.28
CA LEU A 28 -99.87 -49.36 -20.08
C LEU A 28 -99.83 -49.75 -18.59
N LEU A 29 -99.30 -48.87 -17.74
CA LEU A 29 -99.13 -49.14 -16.31
C LEU A 29 -100.36 -48.77 -15.47
N GLN A 30 -101.36 -48.13 -16.07
CA GLN A 30 -102.58 -47.67 -15.39
C GLN A 30 -103.34 -48.77 -14.61
N PRO A 31 -103.44 -50.04 -15.07
CA PRO A 31 -104.08 -51.10 -14.30
C PRO A 31 -103.30 -51.56 -13.07
N LEU A 32 -101.99 -51.27 -13.02
CA LEU A 32 -101.04 -51.77 -12.01
C LEU A 32 -100.74 -50.76 -10.91
N LEU A 33 -101.00 -49.46 -11.13
CA LEU A 33 -100.62 -48.39 -10.22
C LEU A 33 -101.86 -47.61 -9.74
N THR A 34 -102.16 -47.70 -8.45
CA THR A 34 -103.34 -47.05 -7.84
C THR A 34 -103.13 -45.61 -7.38
N THR A 35 -101.97 -44.97 -7.64
CA THR A 35 -101.73 -43.55 -7.29
C THR A 35 -100.78 -42.80 -8.26
N SER A 36 -101.24 -41.60 -8.67
CA SER A 36 -100.60 -40.49 -9.42
C SER A 36 -99.59 -40.80 -10.52
N ILE A 37 -100.07 -40.83 -11.77
CA ILE A 37 -99.31 -41.19 -12.97
C ILE A 37 -98.57 -39.98 -13.61
N ALA A 38 -98.53 -38.82 -12.95
CA ALA A 38 -97.91 -37.59 -13.47
C ALA A 38 -96.36 -37.53 -13.39
N SER A 39 -95.73 -38.44 -12.65
CA SER A 39 -94.28 -38.40 -12.39
C SER A 39 -93.41 -38.66 -13.63
N LEU A 40 -93.85 -39.54 -14.53
CA LEU A 40 -93.12 -39.86 -15.78
C LEU A 40 -93.02 -38.63 -16.71
N PHE A 41 -94.01 -37.75 -16.68
CA PHE A 41 -93.98 -36.52 -17.46
C PHE A 41 -92.95 -35.50 -16.92
N PHE A 42 -92.65 -35.48 -15.61
CA PHE A 42 -91.54 -34.67 -15.08
C PHE A 42 -90.18 -35.18 -15.57
N VAL A 43 -90.00 -36.49 -15.73
CA VAL A 43 -88.77 -37.08 -16.31
C VAL A 43 -88.61 -36.68 -17.77
N ALA A 44 -89.70 -36.68 -18.55
CA ALA A 44 -89.69 -36.21 -19.93
C ALA A 44 -89.25 -34.73 -20.00
N VAL A 45 -89.78 -33.86 -19.12
CA VAL A 45 -89.39 -32.44 -19.04
C VAL A 45 -87.92 -32.27 -18.64
N ALA A 46 -87.41 -33.04 -17.67
CA ALA A 46 -86.01 -32.97 -17.25
C ALA A 46 -85.05 -33.39 -18.38
N LEU A 47 -85.32 -34.51 -19.05
CA LEU A 47 -84.49 -35.04 -20.15
C LEU A 47 -84.42 -34.08 -21.33
N THR A 48 -85.57 -33.52 -21.72
CA THR A 48 -85.67 -32.59 -22.85
C THR A 48 -85.03 -31.24 -22.54
N THR A 49 -85.11 -30.77 -21.29
CA THR A 49 -84.38 -29.58 -20.84
C THR A 49 -82.88 -29.80 -20.88
N TRP A 50 -82.39 -30.95 -20.40
CA TRP A 50 -80.97 -31.28 -20.41
C TRP A 50 -80.41 -31.33 -21.85
N TYR A 51 -81.12 -32.00 -22.76
CA TYR A 51 -80.71 -32.15 -24.15
C TYR A 51 -80.91 -30.87 -24.97
N GLY A 52 -82.10 -30.28 -24.91
CA GLY A 52 -82.58 -29.24 -25.81
C GLY A 52 -82.60 -27.81 -25.25
N GLY A 53 -82.41 -27.63 -23.95
CA GLY A 53 -82.52 -26.34 -23.26
C GLY A 53 -83.97 -25.93 -22.96
N ILE A 54 -84.14 -24.69 -22.48
CA ILE A 54 -85.45 -24.20 -21.97
C ILE A 54 -86.60 -24.31 -22.97
N LYS A 55 -86.36 -23.95 -24.24
CA LYS A 55 -87.44 -23.85 -25.23
C LYS A 55 -88.08 -25.22 -25.54
N PRO A 56 -87.33 -26.30 -25.87
CA PRO A 56 -87.89 -27.65 -25.97
C PRO A 56 -88.48 -28.17 -24.65
N GLY A 57 -87.86 -27.87 -23.50
CA GLY A 57 -88.41 -28.23 -22.18
C GLY A 57 -89.78 -27.61 -21.93
N LEU A 58 -89.99 -26.34 -22.30
CA LEU A 58 -91.27 -25.63 -22.14
C LEU A 58 -92.36 -26.24 -23.01
N ILE A 59 -92.01 -26.59 -24.26
CA ILE A 59 -92.93 -27.29 -25.16
C ILE A 59 -93.30 -28.66 -24.57
N THR A 60 -92.33 -29.39 -24.02
CA THR A 60 -92.57 -30.67 -23.34
C THR A 60 -93.52 -30.50 -22.16
N THR A 61 -93.36 -29.45 -21.35
CA THR A 61 -94.25 -29.12 -20.24
C THR A 61 -95.68 -28.87 -20.73
N VAL A 62 -95.86 -28.05 -21.77
CA VAL A 62 -97.19 -27.74 -22.32
C VAL A 62 -97.84 -28.99 -22.90
N LEU A 63 -97.11 -29.77 -23.69
CA LEU A 63 -97.61 -31.03 -24.26
C LEU A 63 -97.96 -32.04 -23.17
N SER A 64 -97.19 -32.09 -22.08
CA SER A 64 -97.48 -32.95 -20.92
C SER A 64 -98.77 -32.53 -20.23
N VAL A 65 -99.01 -31.23 -20.02
CA VAL A 65 -100.28 -30.73 -19.45
C VAL A 65 -101.47 -31.09 -20.33
N ILE A 66 -101.34 -30.90 -21.64
CA ILE A 66 -102.39 -31.26 -22.61
C ILE A 66 -102.67 -32.76 -22.57
N ALA A 67 -101.63 -33.59 -22.58
CA ALA A 67 -101.75 -35.04 -22.55
C ALA A 67 -102.38 -35.53 -21.24
N ILE A 68 -101.93 -35.00 -20.09
CA ILE A 68 -102.49 -35.35 -18.77
C ILE A 68 -103.98 -34.96 -18.70
N ASN A 69 -104.34 -33.74 -19.14
CA ASN A 69 -105.73 -33.27 -19.12
C ASN A 69 -106.64 -34.13 -20.00
N TYR A 70 -106.21 -34.42 -21.24
CA TYR A 70 -107.06 -35.11 -22.20
C TYR A 70 -107.17 -36.63 -21.95
N PHE A 71 -106.11 -37.28 -21.49
CA PHE A 71 -106.07 -38.75 -21.37
C PHE A 71 -106.22 -39.27 -19.94
N LEU A 72 -105.91 -38.48 -18.91
CA LEU A 72 -105.79 -38.99 -17.53
C LEU A 72 -106.81 -38.39 -16.55
N ILE A 73 -107.42 -37.25 -16.88
CA ILE A 73 -108.41 -36.58 -16.02
C ILE A 73 -109.82 -36.88 -16.54
N THR A 74 -110.72 -37.33 -15.66
CA THR A 74 -112.11 -37.62 -16.03
C THR A 74 -112.97 -36.36 -16.09
N PRO A 75 -113.85 -36.20 -17.10
CA PRO A 75 -114.11 -37.13 -18.18
C PRO A 75 -112.97 -37.13 -19.21
N VAL A 76 -112.45 -38.33 -19.48
CA VAL A 76 -111.36 -38.51 -20.45
C VAL A 76 -111.86 -38.11 -21.85
N HIS A 77 -110.96 -37.68 -22.71
CA HIS A 77 -111.22 -37.17 -24.06
C HIS A 77 -111.91 -35.80 -24.13
N HIS A 78 -111.85 -35.02 -23.05
CA HIS A 78 -112.34 -33.65 -23.00
C HIS A 78 -111.21 -32.70 -22.59
N PHE A 79 -111.18 -31.49 -23.17
CA PHE A 79 -110.15 -30.48 -22.86
C PHE A 79 -110.55 -29.58 -21.70
N THR A 80 -111.80 -29.64 -21.24
CA THR A 80 -112.29 -28.84 -20.12
C THR A 80 -112.18 -29.64 -18.83
N PRO A 81 -111.39 -29.21 -17.83
CA PRO A 81 -111.35 -29.89 -16.54
C PRO A 81 -112.74 -29.85 -15.90
N ALA A 82 -113.26 -31.01 -15.48
CA ALA A 82 -114.61 -31.11 -14.93
C ALA A 82 -114.73 -30.58 -13.50
N SER A 83 -113.60 -30.38 -12.81
CA SER A 83 -113.57 -29.82 -11.46
C SER A 83 -112.46 -28.78 -11.29
N TRP A 84 -112.68 -27.84 -10.36
CA TRP A 84 -111.66 -26.90 -9.91
C TRP A 84 -110.43 -27.58 -9.32
N SER A 85 -110.59 -28.79 -8.77
CA SER A 85 -109.47 -29.56 -8.21
C SER A 85 -108.52 -30.09 -9.29
N ASP A 86 -109.04 -30.43 -10.46
CA ASP A 86 -108.25 -30.92 -11.60
C ASP A 86 -107.48 -29.78 -12.27
N ALA A 87 -108.12 -28.61 -12.39
CA ALA A 87 -107.46 -27.39 -12.86
C ALA A 87 -106.28 -27.01 -11.95
N LEU A 88 -106.45 -27.11 -10.62
CA LEU A 88 -105.37 -26.87 -9.64
C LEU A 88 -104.22 -27.87 -9.79
N ARG A 89 -104.51 -29.17 -10.01
CA ARG A 89 -103.48 -30.21 -10.20
C ARG A 89 -102.66 -29.98 -11.48
N LEU A 90 -103.31 -29.61 -12.58
CA LEU A 90 -102.62 -29.26 -13.84
C LEU A 90 -101.78 -27.99 -13.67
N GLY A 91 -102.30 -26.99 -12.96
CA GLY A 91 -101.57 -25.77 -12.62
C GLY A 91 -100.32 -26.05 -11.78
N LEU A 92 -100.42 -26.91 -10.77
CA LEU A 92 -99.29 -27.31 -9.94
C LEU A 92 -98.25 -28.13 -10.72
N PHE A 93 -98.68 -29.02 -11.61
CA PHE A 93 -97.77 -29.74 -12.50
C PHE A 93 -97.02 -28.77 -13.42
N PHE A 94 -97.72 -27.83 -14.05
CA PHE A 94 -97.10 -26.84 -14.92
C PHE A 94 -96.05 -26.00 -14.18
N LEU A 95 -96.36 -25.58 -12.94
CA LEU A 95 -95.44 -24.84 -12.09
C LEU A 95 -94.19 -25.66 -11.76
N ASN A 96 -94.36 -26.89 -11.28
CA ASN A 96 -93.25 -27.79 -10.92
C ASN A 96 -92.38 -28.14 -12.14
N ALA A 97 -92.99 -28.42 -13.28
CA ALA A 97 -92.28 -28.72 -14.52
C ALA A 97 -91.51 -27.49 -15.04
N SER A 98 -92.06 -26.28 -14.86
CA SER A 98 -91.37 -25.03 -15.19
C SER A 98 -90.15 -24.79 -14.28
N ILE A 99 -90.25 -25.11 -12.99
CA ILE A 99 -89.12 -25.02 -12.04
C ILE A 99 -88.00 -26.00 -12.44
N ILE A 100 -88.34 -27.26 -12.75
CA ILE A 100 -87.37 -28.27 -13.22
C ILE A 100 -86.64 -27.78 -14.48
N ASN A 101 -87.38 -27.16 -15.39
CA ASN A 101 -86.84 -26.63 -16.64
C ASN A 101 -85.88 -25.44 -16.41
N LEU A 102 -86.21 -24.52 -15.48
CA LEU A 102 -85.33 -23.43 -15.06
C LEU A 102 -84.03 -23.95 -14.43
N LEU A 103 -84.13 -24.85 -13.45
CA LEU A 103 -82.98 -25.43 -12.76
C LEU A 103 -82.06 -26.21 -13.71
N GLY A 104 -82.64 -27.03 -14.61
CA GLY A 104 -81.86 -27.82 -15.57
C GLY A 104 -81.05 -26.96 -16.55
N ASN A 105 -81.54 -25.77 -16.88
CA ASN A 105 -80.85 -24.86 -17.79
C ASN A 105 -79.71 -24.07 -17.14
N ASP A 106 -79.86 -23.68 -15.87
CA ASP A 106 -78.79 -23.00 -15.13
C ASP A 106 -77.60 -23.93 -14.86
N LEU A 107 -77.85 -25.19 -14.50
CA LEU A 107 -76.81 -26.22 -14.36
C LEU A 107 -75.98 -26.39 -15.64
N ARG A 108 -76.64 -26.38 -16.80
CA ARG A 108 -75.97 -26.50 -18.12
C ARG A 108 -75.10 -25.29 -18.44
N LYS A 109 -75.59 -24.07 -18.17
CA LYS A 109 -74.81 -22.84 -18.37
C LYS A 109 -73.55 -22.83 -17.51
N ASN A 110 -73.68 -23.17 -16.23
CA ASN A 110 -72.56 -23.20 -15.29
C ASN A 110 -71.47 -24.19 -15.72
N LYS A 111 -71.83 -25.40 -16.17
CA LYS A 111 -70.85 -26.39 -16.64
C LYS A 111 -70.02 -25.86 -17.82
N HIS A 112 -70.67 -25.23 -18.80
CA HIS A 112 -69.97 -24.75 -19.99
C HIS A 112 -69.05 -23.57 -19.68
N GLN A 113 -69.45 -22.73 -18.72
CA GLN A 113 -68.64 -21.60 -18.24
C GLN A 113 -67.37 -22.07 -17.51
N VAL A 114 -67.45 -23.14 -16.71
CA VAL A 114 -66.29 -23.74 -16.03
C VAL A 114 -65.29 -24.34 -17.01
N GLU A 115 -65.76 -25.06 -18.04
CA GLU A 115 -64.88 -25.63 -19.08
C GLU A 115 -64.15 -24.55 -19.89
N GLN A 116 -64.83 -23.45 -20.23
CA GLN A 116 -64.21 -22.32 -20.93
C GLN A 116 -63.17 -21.60 -20.08
N LEU A 117 -63.47 -21.33 -18.80
CA LEU A 117 -62.53 -20.68 -17.89
C LEU A 117 -61.26 -21.53 -17.70
N SER A 118 -61.42 -22.85 -17.55
CA SER A 118 -60.29 -23.77 -17.40
C SER A 118 -59.36 -23.78 -18.61
N GLN A 119 -59.92 -23.72 -19.83
CA GLN A 119 -59.11 -23.63 -21.06
C GLN A 119 -58.41 -22.28 -21.21
N GLN A 120 -59.08 -21.17 -20.85
CA GLN A 120 -58.46 -19.85 -20.85
C GLN A 120 -57.29 -19.77 -19.86
N LEU A 121 -57.48 -20.23 -18.62
CA LEU A 121 -56.44 -20.26 -17.60
C LEU A 121 -55.21 -21.08 -18.02
N LEU A 122 -55.42 -22.22 -18.68
CA LEU A 122 -54.33 -23.04 -19.20
C LEU A 122 -53.55 -22.35 -20.33
N GLN A 123 -54.24 -21.67 -21.25
CA GLN A 123 -53.58 -20.90 -22.31
C GLN A 123 -52.81 -19.70 -21.76
N GLU A 124 -53.42 -18.96 -20.83
CA GLU A 124 -52.81 -17.76 -20.23
C GLU A 124 -51.57 -18.13 -19.40
N SER A 125 -51.64 -19.21 -18.61
CA SER A 125 -50.49 -19.74 -17.87
C SER A 125 -49.37 -20.22 -18.80
N ALA A 126 -49.68 -20.90 -19.92
CA ALA A 126 -48.67 -21.35 -20.87
C ALA A 126 -47.98 -20.18 -21.61
N ILE A 127 -48.74 -19.15 -21.98
CA ILE A 127 -48.21 -17.93 -22.61
C ILE A 127 -47.33 -17.15 -21.63
N GLN A 128 -47.79 -16.97 -20.38
CA GLN A 128 -47.01 -16.32 -19.33
C GLN A 128 -45.71 -17.05 -19.03
N LEU A 129 -45.75 -18.39 -18.92
CA LEU A 129 -44.54 -19.20 -18.71
C LEU A 129 -43.55 -19.06 -19.88
N SER A 130 -44.06 -19.07 -21.12
CA SER A 130 -43.22 -18.88 -22.31
C SER A 130 -42.60 -17.48 -22.38
N LEU A 131 -43.34 -16.43 -22.00
CA LEU A 131 -42.84 -15.06 -21.93
C LEU A 131 -41.78 -14.89 -20.84
N ALA A 132 -42.00 -15.47 -19.66
CA ALA A 132 -41.04 -15.43 -18.55
C ALA A 132 -39.71 -16.10 -18.91
N LEU A 133 -39.75 -17.27 -19.56
CA LEU A 133 -38.55 -17.98 -20.01
C LEU A 133 -37.79 -17.22 -21.10
N SER A 134 -38.51 -16.61 -22.05
CA SER A 134 -37.90 -15.81 -23.12
C SER A 134 -37.30 -14.49 -22.60
N ALA A 135 -37.97 -13.82 -21.66
CA ALA A 135 -37.48 -12.58 -21.06
C ALA A 135 -36.21 -12.79 -20.21
N THR A 136 -36.08 -13.96 -19.60
CA THR A 136 -34.94 -14.32 -18.76
C THR A 136 -33.82 -15.05 -19.51
N ARG A 137 -33.96 -15.28 -20.83
CA ARG A 137 -33.04 -16.08 -21.66
C ARG A 137 -32.73 -17.46 -21.03
N MET A 138 -33.73 -18.08 -20.41
CA MET A 138 -33.59 -19.38 -19.74
C MET A 138 -34.25 -20.50 -20.55
N GLY A 139 -33.51 -21.59 -20.76
CA GLY A 139 -34.02 -22.84 -21.29
C GLY A 139 -34.54 -23.74 -20.17
N MET A 140 -35.54 -24.58 -20.45
CA MET A 140 -36.00 -25.61 -19.51
C MET A 140 -35.72 -27.00 -20.07
N TRP A 141 -35.47 -27.95 -19.19
CA TRP A 141 -35.32 -29.35 -19.54
C TRP A 141 -36.04 -30.25 -18.54
N ASN A 142 -36.55 -31.36 -19.05
CA ASN A 142 -37.18 -32.42 -18.27
C ASN A 142 -36.65 -33.75 -18.74
N TRP A 143 -35.86 -34.40 -17.90
CA TRP A 143 -35.27 -35.69 -18.15
C TRP A 143 -35.98 -36.75 -17.33
N ASN A 144 -36.62 -37.70 -18.01
CA ASN A 144 -37.13 -38.90 -17.36
C ASN A 144 -35.99 -39.92 -17.26
N ILE A 145 -35.53 -40.16 -16.03
CA ILE A 145 -34.33 -40.95 -15.74
C ILE A 145 -34.55 -42.43 -16.08
N GLN A 146 -35.76 -42.94 -15.84
CA GLN A 146 -36.11 -44.34 -16.08
C GLN A 146 -36.18 -44.70 -17.57
N THR A 147 -36.66 -43.77 -18.40
CA THR A 147 -36.83 -43.98 -19.86
C THR A 147 -35.70 -43.39 -20.70
N GLY A 148 -34.84 -42.56 -20.09
CA GLY A 148 -33.77 -41.82 -20.78
C GLY A 148 -34.26 -40.66 -21.65
N LYS A 149 -35.59 -40.41 -21.72
CA LYS A 149 -36.16 -39.37 -22.59
C LYS A 149 -35.99 -37.98 -21.99
N ILE A 150 -35.46 -37.06 -22.78
CA ILE A 150 -35.28 -35.65 -22.44
C ILE A 150 -36.23 -34.79 -23.27
N ASN A 151 -36.93 -33.86 -22.65
CA ASN A 151 -37.69 -32.83 -23.33
C ASN A 151 -37.07 -31.48 -23.04
N TRP A 152 -36.77 -30.72 -24.09
CA TRP A 152 -36.24 -29.36 -24.01
C TRP A 152 -37.31 -28.34 -24.39
N SER A 153 -37.25 -27.16 -23.79
CA SER A 153 -38.01 -26.02 -24.28
C SER A 153 -37.37 -25.48 -25.57
N PRO A 154 -38.15 -24.78 -26.42
CA PRO A 154 -37.61 -24.12 -27.61
C PRO A 154 -36.43 -23.18 -27.34
N GLU A 155 -36.40 -22.58 -26.15
CA GLU A 155 -35.31 -21.68 -25.73
C GLU A 155 -34.04 -22.44 -25.36
N HIS A 156 -34.16 -23.63 -24.73
CA HIS A 156 -33.01 -24.49 -24.45
C HIS A 156 -32.31 -24.92 -25.75
N GLU A 157 -33.08 -25.32 -26.77
CA GLU A 157 -32.51 -25.66 -28.08
C GLU A 157 -31.71 -24.50 -28.69
N ARG A 158 -32.21 -23.27 -28.60
CA ARG A 158 -31.49 -22.08 -29.09
C ARG A 158 -30.19 -21.82 -28.34
N LEU A 159 -30.19 -21.94 -27.02
CA LEU A 159 -28.99 -21.76 -26.19
C LEU A 159 -27.88 -22.76 -26.57
N PHE A 160 -28.27 -23.95 -27.04
CA PHE A 160 -27.37 -24.99 -27.50
C PHE A 160 -27.05 -24.91 -29.00
N GLY A 161 -27.41 -23.81 -29.66
CA GLY A 161 -27.14 -23.58 -31.09
C GLY A 161 -27.99 -24.45 -32.03
N LEU A 162 -29.08 -25.03 -31.54
CA LEU A 162 -30.01 -25.87 -32.31
C LEU A 162 -31.26 -25.08 -32.72
N ALA A 163 -31.87 -25.48 -33.84
CA ALA A 163 -33.15 -24.90 -34.26
C ALA A 163 -34.30 -25.49 -33.41
N PRO A 164 -35.31 -24.68 -33.03
CA PRO A 164 -36.43 -25.18 -32.24
C PRO A 164 -37.14 -26.38 -32.88
N GLY A 165 -37.37 -27.43 -32.09
CA GLY A 165 -37.98 -28.70 -32.50
C GLY A 165 -37.03 -29.69 -33.18
N THR A 166 -35.72 -29.45 -33.16
CA THR A 166 -34.73 -30.34 -33.79
C THR A 166 -34.02 -31.29 -32.82
N PHE A 167 -34.17 -31.08 -31.50
CA PHE A 167 -33.65 -32.00 -30.50
C PHE A 167 -34.42 -33.32 -30.53
N ASP A 168 -33.68 -34.43 -30.61
CA ASP A 168 -34.24 -35.78 -30.77
C ASP A 168 -34.69 -36.43 -29.45
N GLY A 169 -34.53 -35.71 -28.33
CA GLY A 169 -34.96 -36.13 -27.00
C GLY A 169 -34.03 -37.13 -26.32
N ARG A 170 -32.79 -37.27 -26.80
CA ARG A 170 -31.82 -38.26 -26.32
C ARG A 170 -30.65 -37.62 -25.59
N TYR A 171 -30.12 -38.31 -24.58
CA TYR A 171 -28.98 -37.86 -23.80
C TYR A 171 -27.70 -37.75 -24.63
N GLU A 172 -27.50 -38.63 -25.61
CA GLU A 172 -26.31 -38.62 -26.48
C GLU A 172 -26.21 -37.34 -27.33
N THR A 173 -27.34 -36.72 -27.69
CA THR A 173 -27.35 -35.45 -28.44
C THR A 173 -26.91 -34.29 -27.55
N PHE A 174 -27.31 -34.30 -26.27
CA PHE A 174 -26.80 -33.38 -25.28
C PHE A 174 -25.29 -33.56 -25.03
N ASP A 175 -24.81 -34.79 -24.85
CA ASP A 175 -23.39 -35.10 -24.62
C ASP A 175 -22.47 -34.60 -25.76
N ARG A 176 -22.96 -34.66 -27.01
CA ARG A 176 -22.24 -34.13 -28.17
C ARG A 176 -22.05 -32.62 -28.16
N CYS A 177 -22.99 -31.89 -27.56
CA CYS A 177 -22.91 -30.44 -27.44
C CYS A 177 -21.96 -29.99 -26.32
N LEU A 178 -21.58 -30.89 -25.40
CA LEU A 178 -20.67 -30.59 -24.29
C LEU A 178 -19.20 -30.58 -24.71
N HIS A 179 -18.46 -29.62 -24.16
CA HIS A 179 -17.01 -29.56 -24.29
C HIS A 179 -16.36 -30.82 -23.65
N PRO A 180 -15.38 -31.47 -24.30
CA PRO A 180 -14.85 -32.77 -23.85
C PRO A 180 -14.32 -32.79 -22.42
N GLU A 181 -13.68 -31.69 -21.97
CA GLU A 181 -13.12 -31.57 -20.62
C GLU A 181 -14.19 -31.49 -19.51
N ASP A 182 -15.43 -31.07 -19.83
CA ASP A 182 -16.45 -30.81 -18.81
C ASP A 182 -17.40 -32.01 -18.62
N ARG A 183 -17.34 -33.02 -19.51
CA ARG A 183 -18.26 -34.17 -19.49
C ARG A 183 -18.16 -35.00 -18.21
N GLU A 184 -16.94 -35.26 -17.75
CA GLU A 184 -16.74 -36.10 -16.55
C GLU A 184 -17.22 -35.37 -15.29
N ALA A 185 -16.87 -34.10 -15.13
CA ALA A 185 -17.29 -33.26 -14.02
C ALA A 185 -18.82 -33.11 -13.96
N LEU A 186 -19.46 -32.88 -15.11
CA LEU A 186 -20.91 -32.77 -15.21
C LEU A 186 -21.61 -34.08 -14.80
N ASN A 187 -21.14 -35.22 -15.30
CA ASN A 187 -21.69 -36.53 -14.95
C ASN A 187 -21.56 -36.81 -13.45
N GLN A 188 -20.45 -36.44 -12.82
CA GLN A 188 -20.27 -36.56 -11.38
C GLN A 188 -21.25 -35.65 -10.61
N ALA A 189 -21.43 -34.40 -11.05
CA ALA A 189 -22.37 -33.46 -10.42
C ALA A 189 -23.82 -33.96 -10.50
N VAL A 190 -24.24 -34.51 -11.65
CA VAL A 190 -25.57 -35.12 -11.83
C VAL A 190 -25.74 -36.34 -10.92
N ASN A 191 -24.78 -37.26 -10.91
CA ASN A 191 -24.84 -38.46 -10.07
C ASN A 191 -24.89 -38.12 -8.58
N ARG A 192 -24.09 -37.14 -8.17
CA ARG A 192 -24.08 -36.63 -6.80
C ARG A 192 -25.43 -36.06 -6.40
N ALA A 193 -26.05 -35.24 -7.26
CA ALA A 193 -27.37 -34.68 -7.01
C ALA A 193 -28.45 -35.77 -6.85
N ILE A 194 -28.35 -36.85 -7.61
CA ILE A 194 -29.26 -38.01 -7.52
C ILE A 194 -29.02 -38.82 -6.24
N GLN A 195 -27.76 -39.11 -5.90
CA GLN A 195 -27.42 -39.95 -4.74
C GLN A 195 -27.63 -39.24 -3.40
N GLU A 196 -27.23 -37.98 -3.32
CA GLU A 196 -27.31 -37.18 -2.09
C GLU A 196 -28.68 -36.48 -1.94
N GLN A 197 -29.57 -36.62 -2.92
CA GLN A 197 -30.89 -35.98 -2.97
C GLN A 197 -30.86 -34.46 -2.79
N ILE A 198 -29.82 -33.82 -3.33
CA ILE A 198 -29.63 -32.37 -3.32
C ILE A 198 -30.02 -31.75 -4.68
N ALA A 199 -30.19 -30.43 -4.72
CA ALA A 199 -30.38 -29.71 -5.98
C ALA A 199 -29.13 -29.84 -6.88
N TYR A 200 -29.34 -30.10 -8.15
CA TYR A 200 -28.30 -30.07 -9.18
C TYR A 200 -27.99 -28.62 -9.53
N GLN A 201 -26.71 -28.25 -9.50
CA GLN A 201 -26.20 -26.98 -10.02
C GLN A 201 -24.80 -27.21 -10.57
N HIS A 202 -24.57 -26.80 -11.82
CA HIS A 202 -23.27 -26.94 -12.46
C HIS A 202 -23.06 -25.96 -13.61
N GLU A 203 -21.85 -25.42 -13.74
CA GLU A 203 -21.43 -24.57 -14.86
C GLU A 203 -20.55 -25.39 -15.80
N TYR A 204 -20.81 -25.32 -17.10
CA TYR A 204 -20.09 -26.10 -18.10
C TYR A 204 -20.10 -25.43 -19.47
N ARG A 205 -19.14 -25.81 -20.32
CA ARG A 205 -19.03 -25.29 -21.68
C ARG A 205 -19.78 -26.16 -22.67
N ILE A 206 -20.48 -25.48 -23.58
CA ILE A 206 -21.08 -26.09 -24.77
C ILE A 206 -20.36 -25.60 -26.02
N VAL A 207 -20.37 -26.42 -27.06
CA VAL A 207 -19.74 -26.13 -28.35
C VAL A 207 -20.84 -26.09 -29.41
N TRP A 208 -20.98 -24.94 -30.06
CA TRP A 208 -21.91 -24.79 -31.18
C TRP A 208 -21.34 -25.41 -32.46
N ALA A 209 -22.19 -25.59 -33.47
CA ALA A 209 -21.81 -26.21 -34.74
C ALA A 209 -20.71 -25.44 -35.52
N ASP A 210 -20.53 -24.14 -35.22
CA ASP A 210 -19.47 -23.29 -35.79
C ASP A 210 -18.13 -23.41 -35.03
N GLY A 211 -18.08 -24.18 -33.95
CA GLY A 211 -16.91 -24.38 -33.10
C GLY A 211 -16.75 -23.33 -31.98
N SER A 212 -17.67 -22.37 -31.86
CA SER A 212 -17.66 -21.41 -30.76
C SER A 212 -18.02 -22.09 -29.43
N VAL A 213 -17.38 -21.64 -28.35
CA VAL A 213 -17.55 -22.20 -27.00
C VAL A 213 -18.34 -21.20 -26.16
N HIS A 214 -19.45 -21.65 -25.58
CA HIS A 214 -20.34 -20.84 -24.74
C HIS A 214 -20.45 -21.46 -23.35
N TRP A 215 -20.55 -20.64 -22.32
CA TRP A 215 -20.70 -21.10 -20.95
C TRP A 215 -22.17 -21.13 -20.54
N ILE A 216 -22.61 -22.27 -20.01
CA ILE A 216 -23.97 -22.50 -19.54
C ILE A 216 -23.93 -22.86 -18.05
N GLU A 217 -24.84 -22.27 -17.29
CA GLU A 217 -25.19 -22.74 -15.95
C GLU A 217 -26.47 -23.60 -16.03
N GLY A 218 -26.40 -24.85 -15.55
CA GLY A 218 -27.57 -25.72 -15.40
C GLY A 218 -27.96 -25.86 -13.94
N ARG A 219 -29.25 -25.70 -13.63
CA ARG A 219 -29.84 -25.97 -12.31
C ARG A 219 -31.00 -26.95 -12.43
N GLY A 220 -31.18 -27.86 -11.48
CA GLY A 220 -32.26 -28.85 -11.55
C GLY A 220 -32.57 -29.55 -10.24
N GLN A 221 -33.73 -30.21 -10.18
CA GLN A 221 -34.19 -30.98 -9.04
C GLN A 221 -34.65 -32.37 -9.48
N THR A 222 -34.25 -33.38 -8.72
CA THR A 222 -34.62 -34.77 -8.92
C THR A 222 -35.89 -35.10 -8.14
N PHE A 223 -36.81 -35.82 -8.76
CA PHE A 223 -38.03 -36.34 -8.18
C PHE A 223 -37.94 -37.86 -8.07
N TYR A 224 -38.34 -38.38 -6.92
CA TYR A 224 -38.26 -39.79 -6.56
C TYR A 224 -39.67 -40.39 -6.41
N ASP A 225 -39.81 -41.70 -6.62
CA ASP A 225 -41.06 -42.41 -6.36
C ASP A 225 -41.21 -42.80 -4.87
N GLU A 226 -42.33 -43.45 -4.54
CA GLU A 226 -42.64 -43.90 -3.17
C GLU A 226 -41.65 -44.93 -2.62
N THR A 227 -40.80 -45.53 -3.47
CA THR A 227 -39.75 -46.47 -3.09
C THR A 227 -38.38 -45.80 -2.92
N GLY A 228 -38.28 -44.51 -3.22
CA GLY A 228 -37.05 -43.72 -3.14
C GLY A 228 -36.19 -43.77 -4.41
N GLU A 229 -36.67 -44.35 -5.50
CA GLU A 229 -35.95 -44.44 -6.77
C GLU A 229 -36.14 -43.18 -7.61
N PRO A 230 -35.11 -42.67 -8.32
CA PRO A 230 -35.19 -41.45 -9.10
C PRO A 230 -36.01 -41.65 -10.39
N VAL A 231 -37.08 -40.87 -10.54
CA VAL A 231 -38.03 -40.97 -11.67
C VAL A 231 -37.71 -39.94 -12.75
N ARG A 232 -37.51 -38.68 -12.36
CA ARG A 232 -37.26 -37.58 -13.29
C ARG A 232 -36.36 -36.53 -12.66
N MET A 233 -35.64 -35.80 -13.49
CA MET A 233 -34.94 -34.57 -13.12
C MET A 233 -35.42 -33.44 -14.02
N MET A 234 -35.80 -32.31 -13.43
CA MET A 234 -36.22 -31.12 -14.17
C MET A 234 -35.39 -29.92 -13.77
N GLY A 235 -35.15 -29.03 -14.72
CA GLY A 235 -34.29 -27.89 -14.45
C GLY A 235 -34.33 -26.81 -15.50
N THR A 236 -33.51 -25.79 -15.27
CA THR A 236 -33.25 -24.66 -16.17
C THR A 236 -31.80 -24.64 -16.63
N VAL A 237 -31.55 -23.93 -17.73
CA VAL A 237 -30.22 -23.57 -18.22
C VAL A 237 -30.19 -22.09 -18.56
N MET A 238 -29.07 -21.44 -18.29
CA MET A 238 -28.85 -20.01 -18.55
C MET A 238 -27.46 -19.79 -19.19
N ASP A 239 -27.37 -18.88 -20.14
CA ASP A 239 -26.10 -18.45 -20.74
C ASP A 239 -25.37 -17.46 -19.80
N ILE A 240 -24.14 -17.81 -19.44
CA ILE A 240 -23.26 -17.04 -18.56
C ILE A 240 -21.97 -16.61 -19.27
N SER A 241 -21.93 -16.65 -20.60
CA SER A 241 -20.73 -16.36 -21.41
C SER A 241 -20.23 -14.93 -21.21
N GLU A 242 -21.11 -13.93 -21.26
CA GLU A 242 -20.76 -12.52 -21.02
C GLU A 242 -20.13 -12.31 -19.63
N ARG A 243 -20.63 -13.03 -18.60
CA ARG A 243 -20.08 -12.96 -17.23
C ARG A 243 -18.65 -13.49 -17.19
N LYS A 244 -18.40 -14.65 -17.80
CA LYS A 244 -17.06 -15.26 -17.83
C LYS A 244 -16.05 -14.45 -18.64
N GLU A 245 -16.48 -13.78 -19.71
CA GLU A 245 -15.63 -12.88 -20.49
C GLU A 245 -15.21 -11.63 -19.68
N ALA A 246 -16.14 -11.02 -18.94
CA ALA A 246 -15.86 -9.89 -18.08
C ALA A 246 -14.92 -10.26 -16.91
N GLU A 247 -15.14 -11.40 -16.26
CA GLU A 247 -14.26 -11.93 -15.21
C GLU A 247 -12.84 -12.19 -15.74
N ALA A 248 -12.71 -12.79 -16.94
CA ALA A 248 -11.43 -13.04 -17.57
C ALA A 248 -10.70 -11.76 -18.01
N ALA A 249 -11.44 -10.74 -18.46
CA ALA A 249 -10.88 -9.43 -18.82
C ALA A 249 -10.36 -8.68 -17.58
N LEU A 250 -11.12 -8.70 -16.48
CA LEU A 250 -10.71 -8.11 -15.20
C LEU A 250 -9.45 -8.81 -14.66
N ALA A 251 -9.43 -10.14 -14.62
CA ALA A 251 -8.25 -10.90 -14.19
C ALA A 251 -7.02 -10.61 -15.06
N ARG A 252 -7.19 -10.44 -16.38
CA ARG A 252 -6.10 -10.09 -17.30
C ARG A 252 -5.57 -8.66 -17.05
N SER A 253 -6.47 -7.71 -16.79
CA SER A 253 -6.10 -6.33 -16.43
C SER A 253 -5.37 -6.27 -15.09
N GLU A 254 -5.88 -6.95 -14.06
CA GLU A 254 -5.25 -7.05 -12.75
C GLU A 254 -3.85 -7.67 -12.81
N GLN A 255 -3.69 -8.74 -13.60
CA GLN A 255 -2.38 -9.38 -13.79
C GLN A 255 -1.40 -8.48 -14.54
N HIS A 256 -1.87 -7.69 -15.52
CA HIS A 256 -1.04 -6.68 -16.19
C HIS A 256 -0.55 -5.61 -15.22
N LEU A 257 -1.46 -5.01 -14.45
CA LEU A 257 -1.13 -4.00 -13.44
C LEU A 257 -0.10 -4.50 -12.44
N ARG A 258 -0.30 -5.72 -11.94
CA ARG A 258 0.60 -6.36 -10.97
C ARG A 258 2.00 -6.56 -11.53
N THR A 259 2.11 -7.02 -12.78
CA THR A 259 3.40 -7.24 -13.45
C THR A 259 4.19 -5.93 -13.63
N ILE A 260 3.51 -4.83 -13.93
CA ILE A 260 4.15 -3.52 -14.12
C ILE A 260 4.63 -2.94 -12.79
N ILE A 261 3.78 -3.00 -11.76
CA ILE A 261 4.13 -2.56 -10.40
C ILE A 261 5.28 -3.39 -9.82
N ASP A 262 5.31 -4.70 -10.06
CA ASP A 262 6.39 -5.59 -9.60
C ASP A 262 7.68 -5.48 -10.42
N ALA A 263 7.62 -4.96 -11.64
CA ALA A 263 8.80 -4.66 -12.45
C ALA A 263 9.51 -3.35 -12.01
N GLU A 264 8.83 -2.49 -11.25
CA GLU A 264 9.40 -1.26 -10.72
C GLU A 264 10.49 -1.58 -9.66
N PRO A 265 11.74 -1.14 -9.85
CA PRO A 265 12.84 -1.46 -8.93
C PRO A 265 12.73 -0.73 -7.58
N GLU A 266 11.91 0.32 -7.50
CA GLU A 266 11.66 1.08 -6.27
C GLU A 266 10.42 0.61 -5.53
N CYS A 267 10.33 0.91 -4.23
CA CYS A 267 9.18 0.55 -3.42
C CYS A 267 7.96 1.39 -3.85
N VAL A 268 7.01 0.76 -4.52
CA VAL A 268 5.71 1.35 -4.85
C VAL A 268 4.70 0.85 -3.83
N LYS A 269 4.03 1.77 -3.14
CA LYS A 269 2.99 1.44 -2.16
C LYS A 269 1.79 2.37 -2.26
N VAL A 270 0.63 1.84 -1.91
CA VAL A 270 -0.60 2.61 -1.73
C VAL A 270 -0.98 2.53 -0.26
N ILE A 271 -1.25 3.68 0.34
CA ILE A 271 -1.70 3.78 1.73
C ILE A 271 -2.98 4.62 1.83
N SER A 272 -3.79 4.39 2.86
CA SER A 272 -4.91 5.28 3.19
C SER A 272 -4.40 6.62 3.77
N ALA A 273 -5.25 7.66 3.80
CA ALA A 273 -4.95 8.92 4.51
C ALA A 273 -4.58 8.71 5.99
N ASP A 274 -5.08 7.65 6.61
CA ASP A 274 -4.76 7.29 8.01
C ASP A 274 -3.45 6.49 8.14
N GLY A 275 -2.76 6.21 7.02
CA GLY A 275 -1.49 5.49 6.99
C GLY A 275 -1.63 3.97 7.11
N ILE A 276 -2.74 3.39 6.66
CA ILE A 276 -2.88 1.93 6.54
C ILE A 276 -2.32 1.48 5.19
N LEU A 277 -1.46 0.45 5.18
CA LEU A 277 -0.91 -0.11 3.96
C LEU A 277 -1.98 -0.87 3.19
N LEU A 278 -2.34 -0.40 2.01
CA LEU A 278 -3.34 -1.02 1.15
C LEU A 278 -2.71 -1.94 0.11
N ASN A 279 -1.54 -1.57 -0.42
CA ASN A 279 -0.80 -2.39 -1.38
C ASN A 279 0.69 -2.01 -1.41
N MET A 280 1.55 -2.94 -1.82
CA MET A 280 2.99 -2.75 -1.97
C MET A 280 3.57 -3.76 -2.97
N ASN A 281 4.51 -3.32 -3.80
CA ASN A 281 5.22 -4.18 -4.76
C ASN A 281 6.34 -5.03 -4.11
N ALA A 282 6.90 -5.97 -4.86
CA ALA A 282 7.98 -6.84 -4.39
C ALA A 282 9.22 -6.09 -3.87
N ALA A 283 9.60 -4.98 -4.52
CA ALA A 283 10.72 -4.14 -4.07
C ALA A 283 10.45 -3.54 -2.67
N GLY A 284 9.22 -3.10 -2.41
CA GLY A 284 8.80 -2.63 -1.10
C GLY A 284 8.83 -3.72 -0.02
N LEU A 285 8.40 -4.95 -0.34
CA LEU A 285 8.47 -6.08 0.59
C LEU A 285 9.92 -6.40 0.97
N ALA A 286 10.84 -6.40 0.00
CA ALA A 286 12.27 -6.56 0.27
C ALA A 286 12.82 -5.39 1.12
N MET A 287 12.36 -4.17 0.86
CA MET A 287 12.73 -2.95 1.60
C MET A 287 12.27 -2.96 3.06
N ILE A 288 11.15 -3.61 3.39
CA ILE A 288 10.69 -3.78 4.78
C ILE A 288 10.92 -5.18 5.33
N GLU A 289 11.57 -6.05 4.55
CA GLU A 289 11.91 -7.43 4.91
C GLU A 289 10.69 -8.31 5.24
N ALA A 290 9.58 -8.05 4.57
CA ALA A 290 8.39 -8.88 4.63
C ALA A 290 8.56 -10.07 3.69
N ASP A 291 8.25 -11.27 4.18
CA ASP A 291 8.33 -12.49 3.36
C ASP A 291 7.15 -12.56 2.37
N SER A 292 6.06 -11.84 2.64
CA SER A 292 4.91 -11.71 1.74
C SER A 292 4.09 -10.45 2.01
N LEU A 293 3.32 -10.01 1.01
CA LEU A 293 2.38 -8.89 1.16
C LEU A 293 1.34 -9.14 2.27
N ALA A 294 0.89 -10.38 2.44
CA ALA A 294 -0.10 -10.76 3.45
C ALA A 294 0.34 -10.45 4.89
N GLN A 295 1.65 -10.36 5.14
CA GLN A 295 2.22 -10.03 6.44
C GLN A 295 2.01 -8.56 6.82
N VAL A 296 1.89 -7.67 5.83
CA VAL A 296 1.97 -6.22 6.01
C VAL A 296 0.78 -5.45 5.47
N VAL A 297 0.01 -6.02 4.55
CA VAL A 297 -1.22 -5.40 4.04
C VAL A 297 -2.26 -5.28 5.15
N GLY A 298 -3.01 -4.17 5.14
CA GLY A 298 -3.98 -3.82 6.19
C GLY A 298 -3.35 -3.36 7.50
N GLN A 299 -2.02 -3.43 7.63
CA GLN A 299 -1.31 -2.93 8.80
C GLN A 299 -1.03 -1.44 8.67
N CYS A 300 -0.97 -0.78 9.82
CA CYS A 300 -0.54 0.60 9.89
C CYS A 300 0.95 0.70 9.51
N VAL A 301 1.34 1.73 8.75
CA VAL A 301 2.75 1.89 8.33
C VAL A 301 3.63 2.57 9.37
N TYR A 302 3.06 3.31 10.34
CA TYR A 302 3.81 4.00 11.39
C TYR A 302 4.77 3.13 12.22
N PRO A 303 4.50 1.83 12.48
CA PRO A 303 5.46 0.92 13.11
C PRO A 303 6.76 0.75 12.29
N PHE A 304 6.67 0.77 10.96
CA PHE A 304 7.85 0.73 10.08
C PHE A 304 8.54 2.08 9.98
N ILE A 305 7.89 3.19 10.38
CA ILE A 305 8.53 4.50 10.43
C ILE A 305 9.27 4.63 11.76
N ALA A 306 10.54 5.04 11.69
CA ALA A 306 11.33 5.31 12.88
C ALA A 306 10.58 6.31 13.80
N PRO A 307 10.51 6.07 15.13
CA PRO A 307 9.69 6.86 16.04
C PRO A 307 9.87 8.38 15.92
N SER A 308 11.10 8.84 15.67
CA SER A 308 11.45 10.26 15.49
C SER A 308 10.82 10.91 14.24
N HIS A 309 10.52 10.13 13.20
CA HIS A 309 10.00 10.62 11.93
C HIS A 309 8.48 10.43 11.78
N ARG A 310 7.81 9.77 12.72
CA ARG A 310 6.37 9.47 12.62
C ARG A 310 5.49 10.70 12.48
N GLN A 311 5.82 11.80 13.16
CA GLN A 311 5.03 13.03 13.08
C GLN A 311 5.20 13.73 11.72
N ALA A 312 6.44 13.91 11.27
CA ALA A 312 6.73 14.48 9.95
C ALA A 312 6.10 13.64 8.83
N PHE A 313 6.14 12.31 8.95
CA PHE A 313 5.46 11.42 8.02
C PHE A 313 3.93 11.57 8.06
N ARG A 314 3.33 11.80 9.25
CA ARG A 314 1.90 12.07 9.40
C ARG A 314 1.48 13.34 8.65
N ASP A 315 2.24 14.41 8.85
CA ASP A 315 1.98 15.72 8.25
C ASP A 315 2.14 15.62 6.71
N PHE A 316 3.15 14.89 6.25
CA PHE A 316 3.38 14.57 4.84
C PHE A 316 2.19 13.84 4.20
N ILE A 317 1.67 12.78 4.82
CA ILE A 317 0.52 12.04 4.29
C ILE A 317 -0.76 12.90 4.29
N GLN A 318 -0.98 13.73 5.33
CA GLN A 318 -2.11 14.65 5.37
C GLN A 318 -2.04 15.71 4.26
N GLN A 319 -0.85 16.28 4.02
CA GLN A 319 -0.65 17.25 2.95
C GLN A 319 -0.95 16.61 1.58
N VAL A 320 -0.43 15.40 1.35
CA VAL A 320 -0.64 14.71 0.07
C VAL A 320 -2.11 14.34 -0.12
N ALA A 321 -2.78 13.88 0.94
CA ALA A 321 -4.21 13.59 0.92
C ALA A 321 -5.07 14.82 0.57
N GLN A 322 -4.62 16.06 0.86
CA GLN A 322 -5.36 17.28 0.52
C GLN A 322 -5.30 17.65 -0.97
N GLY A 323 -4.38 17.05 -1.74
CA GLY A 323 -4.30 17.24 -3.20
C GLY A 323 -2.92 17.57 -3.73
N ASP A 324 -1.92 17.78 -2.88
CA ASP A 324 -0.58 18.19 -3.29
C ASP A 324 0.34 16.98 -3.49
N SER A 325 1.27 17.06 -4.45
CA SER A 325 2.42 16.14 -4.50
C SER A 325 3.50 16.63 -3.53
N SER A 326 4.12 15.73 -2.77
CA SER A 326 5.18 16.09 -1.81
C SER A 326 6.30 15.06 -1.78
N VAL A 327 7.43 15.44 -1.18
CA VAL A 327 8.62 14.59 -1.01
C VAL A 327 9.11 14.65 0.45
N LEU A 328 9.50 13.51 1.02
CA LEU A 328 10.04 13.44 2.38
C LEU A 328 11.16 12.39 2.52
N ASP A 329 12.28 12.79 3.14
CA ASP A 329 13.31 11.89 3.66
C ASP A 329 12.96 11.43 5.08
N PHE A 330 13.00 10.13 5.34
CA PHE A 330 12.80 9.58 6.69
C PHE A 330 13.48 8.22 6.86
N GLU A 331 13.60 7.78 8.12
CA GLU A 331 14.13 6.46 8.44
C GLU A 331 12.99 5.45 8.63
N ILE A 332 13.17 4.26 8.07
CA ILE A 332 12.29 3.10 8.26
C ILE A 332 13.00 1.96 9.02
N ILE A 333 12.19 1.10 9.63
CA ILE A 333 12.59 -0.09 10.38
C ILE A 333 11.88 -1.29 9.74
N GLY A 334 12.66 -2.17 9.11
CA GLY A 334 12.19 -3.44 8.55
C GLY A 334 11.79 -4.44 9.62
N LEU A 335 11.08 -5.49 9.23
CA LEU A 335 10.56 -6.54 10.12
C LEU A 335 11.65 -7.36 10.80
N LYS A 336 12.83 -7.50 10.19
CA LYS A 336 14.00 -8.16 10.82
C LYS A 336 14.86 -7.16 11.59
N GLY A 337 14.36 -5.93 11.76
CA GLY A 337 14.95 -4.87 12.56
C GLY A 337 16.01 -4.04 11.84
N THR A 338 16.23 -4.24 10.53
CA THR A 338 17.17 -3.39 9.80
C THR A 338 16.62 -1.98 9.63
N ARG A 339 17.50 -1.01 9.70
CA ARG A 339 17.17 0.41 9.55
C ARG A 339 17.65 0.90 8.20
N ARG A 340 16.77 1.59 7.47
CA ARG A 340 17.07 2.15 6.15
C ARG A 340 16.64 3.61 6.11
N TRP A 341 17.46 4.45 5.48
CA TRP A 341 17.05 5.79 5.11
C TRP A 341 16.35 5.72 3.76
N VAL A 342 15.20 6.36 3.66
CA VAL A 342 14.40 6.37 2.44
C VAL A 342 13.95 7.78 2.09
N GLU A 343 13.82 8.02 0.80
CA GLU A 343 13.20 9.21 0.21
C GLU A 343 11.88 8.77 -0.42
N SER A 344 10.77 9.41 -0.06
CA SER A 344 9.46 9.06 -0.60
C SER A 344 8.83 10.23 -1.33
N HIS A 345 8.51 10.02 -2.60
CA HIS A 345 7.63 10.88 -3.37
C HIS A 345 6.20 10.35 -3.26
N ALA A 346 5.24 11.22 -2.97
CA ALA A 346 3.84 10.80 -2.84
C ALA A 346 2.86 11.76 -3.52
N VAL A 347 1.81 11.17 -4.07
CA VAL A 347 0.73 11.86 -4.80
C VAL A 347 -0.65 11.36 -4.34
N PRO A 348 -1.68 12.23 -4.39
CA PRO A 348 -3.05 11.82 -4.09
C PRO A 348 -3.62 10.90 -5.18
N LEU A 349 -4.18 9.76 -4.76
CA LEU A 349 -4.96 8.86 -5.61
C LEU A 349 -6.45 9.10 -5.30
N ARG A 350 -7.15 9.80 -6.21
CA ARG A 350 -8.60 10.09 -6.07
C ARG A 350 -9.41 9.02 -6.81
N GLU A 351 -10.22 8.26 -6.09
CA GLU A 351 -11.20 7.33 -6.67
C GLU A 351 -12.57 8.04 -6.84
N PRO A 352 -13.32 7.77 -7.93
CA PRO A 352 -14.59 8.47 -8.20
C PRO A 352 -15.74 8.14 -7.23
N LYS A 353 -15.63 7.05 -6.45
CA LYS A 353 -16.74 6.50 -5.65
C LYS A 353 -16.43 6.20 -4.18
N GLU A 354 -15.17 6.22 -3.75
CA GLU A 354 -14.81 6.04 -2.34
C GLU A 354 -14.43 7.36 -1.66
N SER A 355 -15.00 7.59 -0.48
CA SER A 355 -14.83 8.82 0.31
C SER A 355 -13.46 8.95 1.00
N GLY A 356 -12.47 8.13 0.62
CA GLY A 356 -11.16 8.07 1.26
C GLY A 356 -10.06 8.58 0.34
N ASN A 357 -9.36 9.66 0.74
CA ASN A 357 -8.15 10.09 0.05
C ASN A 357 -7.07 9.00 0.24
N ARG A 358 -6.66 8.35 -0.84
CA ARG A 358 -5.56 7.38 -0.86
C ARG A 358 -4.29 8.10 -1.30
N VAL A 359 -3.14 7.60 -0.85
CA VAL A 359 -1.83 8.15 -1.20
C VAL A 359 -1.02 7.07 -1.90
N LEU A 360 -0.62 7.36 -3.14
CA LEU A 360 0.36 6.56 -3.86
C LEU A 360 1.74 7.12 -3.55
N ALA A 361 2.66 6.27 -3.11
CA ALA A 361 4.03 6.66 -2.80
C ALA A 361 5.04 5.76 -3.51
N VAL A 362 6.03 6.37 -4.13
CA VAL A 362 7.24 5.73 -4.63
C VAL A 362 8.37 6.06 -3.66
N THR A 363 9.11 5.05 -3.24
CA THR A 363 10.11 5.18 -2.18
C THR A 363 11.42 4.54 -2.59
N ARG A 364 12.49 5.33 -2.52
CA ARG A 364 13.85 4.95 -2.87
C ARG A 364 14.69 4.78 -1.60
N ASP A 365 15.55 3.77 -1.60
CA ASP A 365 16.57 3.59 -0.55
C ASP A 365 17.72 4.57 -0.79
N ILE A 366 18.01 5.41 0.21
CA ILE A 366 19.09 6.40 0.22
C ILE A 366 20.10 6.13 1.35
N THR A 367 20.09 4.90 1.89
CA THR A 367 20.89 4.49 3.06
C THR A 367 22.39 4.71 2.85
N GLU A 368 22.96 4.31 1.73
CA GLU A 368 24.41 4.49 1.47
C GLU A 368 24.80 5.97 1.49
N ARG A 369 23.99 6.83 0.85
CA ARG A 369 24.21 8.27 0.82
C ARG A 369 24.12 8.89 2.22
N LYS A 370 23.08 8.55 2.99
CA LYS A 370 22.91 9.06 4.36
C LYS A 370 23.94 8.48 5.33
N GLN A 371 24.34 7.21 5.19
CA GLN A 371 25.39 6.61 6.02
C GLN A 371 26.75 7.23 5.75
N ALA A 372 27.08 7.63 4.52
CA ALA A 372 28.31 8.36 4.25
C ALA A 372 28.31 9.75 4.91
N ASP A 373 27.21 10.50 4.80
CA ASP A 373 27.06 11.82 5.42
C ASP A 373 27.03 11.74 6.96
N ILE A 374 26.31 10.75 7.51
CA ILE A 374 26.22 10.50 8.94
C ILE A 374 27.55 9.97 9.45
N ALA A 375 28.25 9.05 8.77
CA ALA A 375 29.54 8.54 9.22
C ALA A 375 30.61 9.64 9.24
N LEU A 376 30.58 10.57 8.27
CA LEU A 376 31.47 11.72 8.28
C LEU A 376 31.16 12.64 9.48
N ARG A 377 29.89 13.02 9.67
CA ARG A 377 29.46 13.87 10.80
C ARG A 377 29.61 13.21 12.15
N GLU A 378 29.32 11.91 12.25
CA GLU A 378 29.54 11.12 13.45
C GLU A 378 31.01 10.94 13.69
N SER A 379 31.87 10.78 12.68
CA SER A 379 33.31 10.75 12.91
C SER A 379 33.79 12.11 13.45
N GLU A 380 33.37 13.21 12.84
CA GLU A 380 33.68 14.58 13.30
C GLU A 380 33.14 14.83 14.70
N GLN A 381 31.87 14.50 14.96
CA GLN A 381 31.22 14.66 16.24
C GLN A 381 31.76 13.66 17.27
N ARG A 382 32.18 12.45 16.89
CA ARG A 382 32.83 11.46 17.77
C ARG A 382 34.21 11.93 18.15
N TYR A 383 34.99 12.50 17.22
CA TYR A 383 36.26 13.13 17.58
C TYR A 383 36.06 14.36 18.47
N ALA A 384 35.09 15.22 18.18
CA ALA A 384 34.76 16.37 19.02
C ALA A 384 34.22 15.95 20.41
N SER A 385 33.35 14.94 20.46
CA SER A 385 32.76 14.41 21.70
C SER A 385 33.78 13.64 22.52
N LEU A 386 34.65 12.82 21.90
CA LEU A 386 35.77 12.20 22.60
C LEU A 386 36.71 13.27 23.13
N ALA A 387 37.03 14.29 22.33
CA ALA A 387 37.86 15.39 22.79
C ALA A 387 37.22 16.21 23.93
N ALA A 388 35.89 16.34 23.97
CA ALA A 388 35.17 17.05 25.02
C ALA A 388 34.86 16.19 26.27
N ALA A 389 34.65 14.89 26.08
CA ALA A 389 34.23 13.96 27.14
C ALA A 389 35.41 13.37 27.91
N VAL A 390 36.59 13.27 27.30
CA VAL A 390 37.78 12.81 28.02
C VAL A 390 38.15 13.88 29.05
N PRO A 391 38.31 13.53 30.34
CA PRO A 391 38.54 14.50 31.43
C PRO A 391 39.98 15.04 31.45
N VAL A 392 40.62 15.12 30.29
CA VAL A 392 41.98 15.60 30.07
C VAL A 392 41.96 16.82 29.16
N GLY A 393 42.84 17.77 29.42
CA GLY A 393 43.09 18.87 28.50
C GLY A 393 43.83 18.36 27.27
N ILE A 394 43.24 18.45 26.09
CA ILE A 394 43.89 18.07 24.84
C ILE A 394 44.48 19.32 24.20
N PHE A 395 45.70 19.21 23.70
CA PHE A 395 46.35 20.26 22.93
C PHE A 395 47.01 19.69 21.68
N ARG A 396 47.13 20.53 20.65
CA ARG A 396 47.88 20.24 19.42
C ARG A 396 48.80 21.41 19.14
N ILE A 397 50.06 21.13 18.87
CA ILE A 397 51.05 22.13 18.48
C ILE A 397 51.73 21.76 17.16
N ASP A 398 52.19 22.75 16.40
CA ASP A 398 52.96 22.54 15.18
C ASP A 398 54.41 22.09 15.46
N VAL A 399 55.20 21.91 14.39
CA VAL A 399 56.60 21.47 14.52
C VAL A 399 57.52 22.56 15.07
N GLU A 400 57.10 23.82 14.98
CA GLU A 400 57.76 25.00 15.56
C GLU A 400 57.41 25.23 17.04
N GLY A 401 56.44 24.49 17.60
CA GLY A 401 56.03 24.55 19.01
C GLY A 401 54.88 25.52 19.30
N ASN A 402 54.21 26.03 18.27
CA ASN A 402 53.05 26.92 18.40
C ASN A 402 51.78 26.11 18.65
N CYS A 403 50.99 26.53 19.63
CA CYS A 403 49.70 25.93 19.89
C CYS A 403 48.69 26.21 18.78
N LEU A 404 48.23 25.16 18.11
CA LEU A 404 47.23 25.19 17.04
C LEU A 404 45.80 24.95 17.57
N TYR A 405 45.66 24.15 18.62
CA TYR A 405 44.37 23.77 19.17
C TYR A 405 44.48 23.40 20.65
N VAL A 406 43.46 23.76 21.43
CA VAL A 406 43.22 23.29 22.80
C VAL A 406 41.73 23.00 22.97
N ASN A 407 41.37 21.98 23.75
CA ASN A 407 39.97 21.71 24.11
C ASN A 407 39.52 22.50 25.35
N ASP A 408 38.22 22.52 25.62
CA ASP A 408 37.64 23.25 26.76
C ASP A 408 38.21 22.80 28.10
N ARG A 409 38.52 21.51 28.27
CA ARG A 409 39.10 20.98 29.51
C ARG A 409 40.48 21.58 29.76
N TRP A 410 41.29 21.76 28.73
CA TRP A 410 42.59 22.42 28.83
C TRP A 410 42.42 23.89 29.27
N CYS A 411 41.45 24.59 28.69
CA CYS A 411 41.10 25.96 29.06
C CYS A 411 40.61 26.07 30.52
N GLN A 412 39.83 25.11 31.00
CA GLN A 412 39.39 25.07 32.39
C GLN A 412 40.55 24.85 33.37
N LEU A 413 41.49 23.96 33.02
CA LEU A 413 42.64 23.64 33.86
C LEU A 413 43.64 24.80 33.96
N THR A 414 43.76 25.61 32.91
CA THR A 414 44.72 26.73 32.81
C THR A 414 44.10 28.10 33.06
N GLY A 415 42.78 28.24 32.91
CA GLY A 415 42.06 29.51 32.96
C GLY A 415 42.23 30.42 31.74
N LEU A 416 42.88 29.94 30.67
CA LEU A 416 43.06 30.70 29.43
C LEU A 416 41.99 30.39 28.40
N THR A 417 41.71 31.36 27.52
CA THR A 417 40.92 31.11 26.30
C THR A 417 41.79 30.46 25.21
N PRO A 418 41.19 29.78 24.22
CA PRO A 418 41.95 29.21 23.10
C PRO A 418 42.81 30.24 22.37
N ASP A 419 42.30 31.46 22.18
CA ASP A 419 43.05 32.54 21.54
C ASP A 419 44.26 33.00 22.36
N GLN A 420 44.17 32.99 23.68
CA GLN A 420 45.30 33.28 24.58
C GLN A 420 46.31 32.13 24.64
N ALA A 421 45.88 30.91 24.32
CA ALA A 421 46.72 29.72 24.31
C ALA A 421 47.54 29.57 23.03
N LYS A 422 47.11 30.19 21.91
CA LYS A 422 47.76 30.14 20.60
C LYS A 422 49.24 30.54 20.65
N GLU A 423 50.00 30.05 19.67
CA GLU A 423 51.45 30.30 19.56
C GLU A 423 52.17 29.87 20.85
N THR A 424 52.91 30.77 21.49
CA THR A 424 53.66 30.52 22.72
C THR A 424 52.86 30.84 24.00
N GLY A 425 51.58 31.21 23.90
CA GLY A 425 50.77 31.69 25.02
C GLY A 425 50.63 30.70 26.18
N TRP A 426 50.59 29.40 25.86
CA TRP A 426 50.48 28.32 26.85
C TRP A 426 51.66 28.26 27.85
N LEU A 427 52.86 28.73 27.49
CA LEU A 427 54.05 28.70 28.36
C LEU A 427 53.88 29.53 29.64
N GLN A 428 52.96 30.50 29.64
CA GLN A 428 52.71 31.39 30.77
C GLN A 428 51.95 30.70 31.92
N THR A 429 51.25 29.60 31.62
CA THR A 429 50.40 28.84 32.56
C THR A 429 51.20 27.90 33.48
N LEU A 430 52.44 27.58 33.10
CA LEU A 430 53.30 26.72 33.90
C LEU A 430 53.72 27.43 35.18
N HIS A 431 53.57 26.73 36.32
CA HIS A 431 54.03 27.24 37.61
C HIS A 431 55.52 27.61 37.53
N PRO A 432 55.96 28.77 38.06
CA PRO A 432 57.31 29.29 37.85
C PRO A 432 58.44 28.29 38.18
N THR A 433 58.25 27.46 39.21
CA THR A 433 59.24 26.44 39.63
C THR A 433 59.32 25.23 38.70
N ASP A 434 58.28 24.99 37.89
CA ASP A 434 58.16 23.78 37.07
C ASP A 434 58.47 24.10 35.59
N ARG A 435 58.46 25.37 35.19
CA ARG A 435 58.56 25.85 33.79
C ARG A 435 59.84 25.43 33.07
N GLU A 436 61.02 25.69 33.64
CA GLU A 436 62.30 25.36 32.99
C GLU A 436 62.46 23.86 32.74
N ARG A 437 62.10 23.05 33.74
CA ARG A 437 62.15 21.59 33.65
C ARG A 437 61.22 21.07 32.55
N VAL A 438 59.98 21.53 32.53
CA VAL A 438 58.98 21.08 31.54
C VAL A 438 59.39 21.45 30.11
N ILE A 439 59.97 22.63 29.88
CA ILE A 439 60.48 23.04 28.55
C ILE A 439 61.66 22.16 28.12
N GLN A 440 62.57 21.82 29.03
CA GLN A 440 63.70 20.91 28.74
C GLN A 440 63.20 19.51 28.37
N ASP A 441 62.25 18.98 29.15
CA ASP A 441 61.61 17.69 28.90
C ASP A 441 60.91 17.69 27.52
N TRP A 442 60.24 18.79 27.15
CA TRP A 442 59.58 18.97 25.85
C TRP A 442 60.56 19.00 24.67
N ASN A 443 61.61 19.81 24.76
CA ASN A 443 62.62 19.94 23.69
C ASN A 443 63.38 18.63 23.47
N HIS A 444 63.67 17.90 24.54
CA HIS A 444 64.31 16.59 24.44
C HIS A 444 63.43 15.56 23.72
N ALA A 445 62.13 15.53 24.03
CA ALA A 445 61.18 14.61 23.40
C ALA A 445 61.01 14.91 21.90
N THR A 446 60.84 16.17 21.52
CA THR A 446 60.63 16.59 20.13
C THR A 446 61.86 16.38 19.24
N GLN A 447 63.06 16.70 19.71
CA GLN A 447 64.31 16.47 18.95
C GLN A 447 64.57 14.99 18.65
N ASN A 448 64.23 14.11 19.59
CA ASN A 448 64.43 12.67 19.43
C ASN A 448 63.22 11.94 18.85
N GLN A 449 62.14 12.67 18.50
CA GLN A 449 60.85 12.11 18.07
C GLN A 449 60.29 11.07 19.04
N GLN A 450 60.49 11.29 20.34
CA GLN A 450 60.01 10.43 21.43
C GLN A 450 58.75 11.01 22.08
N MET A 451 58.05 10.17 22.84
CA MET A 451 56.88 10.60 23.61
C MET A 451 57.31 11.52 24.75
N PHE A 452 56.65 12.67 24.87
CA PHE A 452 56.79 13.58 26.01
C PHE A 452 55.90 13.10 27.17
N TYR A 453 56.38 13.18 28.41
CA TYR A 453 55.57 12.99 29.62
C TYR A 453 56.17 13.73 30.84
N SER A 454 55.33 14.30 31.72
CA SER A 454 55.75 14.93 32.98
C SER A 454 54.56 15.22 33.92
N GLU A 455 54.73 15.04 35.24
CA GLU A 455 53.86 15.65 36.26
C GLU A 455 54.34 17.07 36.57
N PHE A 456 53.45 18.07 36.54
CA PHE A 456 53.78 19.47 36.85
C PHE A 456 52.53 20.24 37.29
N ARG A 457 52.72 21.48 37.73
CA ARG A 457 51.62 22.34 38.17
C ARG A 457 51.27 23.40 37.15
N PHE A 458 49.98 23.55 36.89
CA PHE A 458 49.46 24.79 36.31
C PHE A 458 49.19 25.82 37.39
N LEU A 459 49.53 27.06 37.09
CA LEU A 459 49.21 28.24 37.87
C LEU A 459 48.22 29.10 37.08
N ARG A 460 46.98 29.12 37.53
CA ARG A 460 45.92 29.95 36.94
C ARG A 460 46.06 31.41 37.40
N ALA A 461 45.50 32.34 36.63
CA ALA A 461 45.54 33.77 36.94
C ALA A 461 44.84 34.16 38.25
N ASP A 462 43.94 33.32 38.76
CA ASP A 462 43.25 33.45 40.05
C ASP A 462 44.04 32.88 41.24
N GLY A 463 45.23 32.32 41.00
CA GLY A 463 46.11 31.74 42.02
C GLY A 463 45.83 30.25 42.33
N VAL A 464 44.85 29.61 41.67
CA VAL A 464 44.57 28.18 41.86
C VAL A 464 45.69 27.33 41.24
N VAL A 465 46.15 26.34 42.01
CA VAL A 465 47.17 25.37 41.60
C VAL A 465 46.52 24.03 41.28
N ASN A 466 46.68 23.57 40.04
CA ASN A 466 46.22 22.25 39.61
C ASN A 466 47.43 21.33 39.42
N TRP A 467 47.40 20.15 40.04
CA TRP A 467 48.37 19.10 39.74
C TRP A 467 47.96 18.38 38.47
N VAL A 468 48.84 18.40 37.48
CA VAL A 468 48.56 17.81 36.19
C VAL A 468 49.67 16.86 35.74
N TYR A 469 49.29 15.85 34.97
CA TYR A 469 50.19 14.97 34.25
C TYR A 469 50.04 15.25 32.75
N GLY A 470 51.07 15.80 32.12
CA GLY A 470 51.09 16.08 30.68
C GLY A 470 51.84 15.00 29.91
N GLN A 471 51.35 14.66 28.70
CA GLN A 471 52.03 13.76 27.76
C GLN A 471 51.72 14.14 26.30
N ALA A 472 52.62 13.86 25.35
CA ALA A 472 52.39 14.15 23.93
C ALA A 472 53.14 13.20 22.98
N VAL A 473 52.57 12.99 21.78
CA VAL A 473 53.11 12.12 20.72
C VAL A 473 53.24 12.87 19.38
N VAL A 474 54.06 12.33 18.47
CA VAL A 474 54.27 12.87 17.13
C VAL A 474 53.10 12.56 16.19
N GLU A 475 52.61 13.57 15.48
CA GLU A 475 51.58 13.45 14.44
C GLU A 475 52.23 13.48 13.05
N ARG A 476 51.90 12.52 12.17
CA ARG A 476 52.48 12.40 10.82
C ARG A 476 51.40 12.56 9.75
N ALA A 477 51.74 13.25 8.67
CA ALA A 477 50.90 13.33 7.47
C ALA A 477 50.86 11.99 6.72
N VAL A 478 49.89 11.82 5.82
CA VAL A 478 49.76 10.61 4.95
C VAL A 478 51.02 10.38 4.09
N SER A 479 51.81 11.43 3.83
CA SER A 479 53.12 11.39 3.16
C SER A 479 54.26 10.84 4.02
N GLY A 480 54.06 10.65 5.33
CA GLY A 480 55.06 10.18 6.30
C GLY A 480 55.86 11.29 7.01
N GLU A 481 55.73 12.54 6.58
CA GLU A 481 56.37 13.70 7.21
C GLU A 481 55.71 14.07 8.55
N VAL A 482 56.48 14.65 9.48
CA VAL A 482 55.96 15.10 10.78
C VAL A 482 55.13 16.36 10.57
N SER A 483 53.86 16.31 10.96
CA SER A 483 52.89 17.40 10.82
C SER A 483 52.71 18.20 12.11
N GLY A 484 53.15 17.70 13.26
CA GLY A 484 53.00 18.36 14.56
C GLY A 484 53.04 17.38 15.73
N TYR A 485 52.57 17.82 16.90
CA TYR A 485 52.47 17.01 18.12
C TYR A 485 51.09 17.17 18.75
N VAL A 486 50.53 16.06 19.22
CA VAL A 486 49.24 16.03 19.92
C VAL A 486 49.43 15.45 21.32
N GLY A 487 48.87 16.10 22.33
CA GLY A 487 49.08 15.73 23.73
C GLY A 487 47.87 15.92 24.64
N THR A 488 47.95 15.33 25.83
CA THR A 488 46.92 15.34 26.86
C THR A 488 47.47 15.81 28.20
N ILE A 489 46.66 16.52 28.97
CA ILE A 489 46.94 17.00 30.32
C ILE A 489 45.87 16.48 31.29
N THR A 490 46.24 15.59 32.20
CA THR A 490 45.31 14.93 33.13
C THR A 490 45.39 15.55 34.52
N ASP A 491 44.25 15.94 35.10
CA ASP A 491 44.16 16.39 36.50
C ASP A 491 44.25 15.19 37.45
N ILE A 492 45.23 15.22 38.36
CA ILE A 492 45.48 14.14 39.33
C ILE A 492 45.11 14.54 40.77
N SER A 493 44.31 15.60 40.96
CA SER A 493 43.91 16.12 42.27
C SER A 493 42.95 15.19 43.03
N GLY A 494 41.98 14.56 42.35
CA GLY A 494 40.99 13.67 43.00
C GLY A 494 41.55 12.33 43.48
N ARG A 495 42.61 11.81 42.82
CA ARG A 495 43.38 10.65 43.32
C ARG A 495 43.95 10.94 44.71
N LYS A 496 44.34 12.20 44.96
CA LYS A 496 44.79 12.67 46.27
C LYS A 496 43.65 12.84 47.29
N GLN A 497 42.37 12.79 46.89
CA GLN A 497 41.19 12.95 47.78
C GLN A 497 40.43 11.65 48.12
N ARG A 498 40.38 10.64 47.22
CA ARG A 498 39.65 9.37 47.46
C ARG A 498 40.21 8.54 48.60
N GLU A 499 41.51 8.68 48.87
CA GLU A 499 42.15 8.15 50.06
C GLU A 499 41.44 8.62 51.36
N GLU A 500 40.61 9.67 51.31
CA GLU A 500 39.86 10.22 52.45
C GLU A 500 38.43 9.62 52.64
N GLN A 501 37.74 9.14 51.57
CA GLN A 501 36.28 8.85 51.57
C GLN A 501 35.88 7.44 52.07
N LEU A 502 36.74 6.44 51.93
CA LEU A 502 36.51 5.05 52.40
C LEU A 502 36.12 4.96 53.88
N ARG A 503 36.43 6.00 54.65
CA ARG A 503 36.07 6.19 56.06
C ARG A 503 34.57 6.32 56.37
N LEU A 504 33.68 6.56 55.39
CA LEU A 504 32.27 6.95 55.62
C LEU A 504 31.24 5.80 55.52
N LEU A 505 31.46 4.81 54.63
CA LEU A 505 30.48 3.76 54.25
C LEU A 505 30.16 2.76 55.36
N GLU A 506 31.09 2.54 56.27
CA GLU A 506 30.94 1.66 57.43
C GLU A 506 29.72 2.01 58.31
N SER A 507 29.23 3.26 58.27
CA SER A 507 28.14 3.74 59.13
C SER A 507 26.71 3.34 58.72
N VAL A 508 26.43 2.93 57.47
CA VAL A 508 25.05 2.82 56.94
C VAL A 508 24.39 1.45 57.22
N ILE A 509 25.13 0.36 57.05
CA ILE A 509 24.61 -1.03 57.14
C ILE A 509 24.01 -1.33 58.53
N LEU A 510 24.45 -0.62 59.57
CA LEU A 510 24.02 -0.81 60.95
C LEU A 510 22.59 -0.31 61.28
N LYS A 511 21.88 0.41 60.39
CA LYS A 511 20.65 1.18 60.76
C LYS A 511 19.33 0.85 60.01
N THR A 512 19.20 -0.22 59.22
CA THR A 512 17.98 -0.50 58.39
C THR A 512 16.87 -1.34 59.09
N ASN A 513 15.62 -1.32 58.56
CA ASN A 513 14.39 -1.96 59.10
C ASN A 513 14.01 -3.31 58.48
N ASP A 514 14.44 -3.59 57.25
CA ASP A 514 14.24 -4.91 56.65
C ASP A 514 15.33 -5.85 57.18
N ALA A 515 14.95 -7.11 57.39
CA ALA A 515 15.86 -8.13 57.85
C ALA A 515 16.92 -8.42 56.77
N VAL A 516 18.19 -8.13 57.04
CA VAL A 516 19.33 -8.40 56.13
C VAL A 516 20.26 -9.42 56.75
N LEU A 517 20.52 -10.49 56.01
CA LEU A 517 21.49 -11.52 56.36
C LEU A 517 22.59 -11.57 55.30
N ILE A 518 23.85 -11.77 55.70
CA ILE A 518 24.92 -12.25 54.84
C ILE A 518 25.26 -13.67 55.27
N VAL A 519 25.28 -14.58 54.32
CA VAL A 519 25.48 -16.02 54.49
C VAL A 519 26.68 -16.44 53.65
N GLU A 520 27.46 -17.41 54.10
CA GLU A 520 28.57 -17.95 53.29
C GLU A 520 28.05 -18.57 51.99
N ALA A 521 28.80 -18.32 50.91
CA ALA A 521 28.51 -18.84 49.59
C ALA A 521 28.87 -20.32 49.45
N GLU A 522 30.14 -20.66 49.69
CA GLU A 522 30.64 -22.04 49.63
C GLU A 522 31.01 -22.54 51.03
N PRO A 523 30.14 -23.34 51.67
CA PRO A 523 30.43 -23.89 52.98
C PRO A 523 31.46 -25.02 52.89
N ILE A 524 32.29 -25.18 53.92
CA ILE A 524 33.23 -26.31 54.06
C ILE A 524 32.49 -27.67 54.03
N ASP A 525 31.21 -27.69 54.39
CA ASP A 525 30.27 -28.80 54.22
C ASP A 525 29.11 -28.35 53.29
N PRO A 526 28.93 -28.98 52.11
CA PRO A 526 27.94 -28.59 51.10
C PRO A 526 26.49 -28.49 51.61
N SER A 527 26.18 -29.11 52.75
CA SER A 527 24.82 -29.19 53.30
C SER A 527 24.44 -28.06 54.26
N VAL A 528 25.38 -27.18 54.66
CA VAL A 528 25.11 -26.16 55.70
C VAL A 528 25.72 -24.80 55.37
N ARG A 529 24.91 -23.88 54.83
CA ARG A 529 25.29 -22.46 54.64
C ARG A 529 25.05 -21.66 55.93
N ARG A 530 26.10 -21.05 56.45
CA ARG A 530 26.07 -20.36 57.74
C ARG A 530 25.86 -18.87 57.58
N ILE A 531 25.00 -18.31 58.41
CA ILE A 531 24.83 -16.87 58.51
C ILE A 531 26.12 -16.29 59.13
N VAL A 532 26.85 -15.47 58.39
CA VAL A 532 28.07 -14.77 58.85
C VAL A 532 27.80 -13.37 59.36
N TYR A 533 26.72 -12.77 58.90
CA TYR A 533 26.27 -11.48 59.38
C TYR A 533 24.75 -11.43 59.38
N ALA A 534 24.18 -10.81 60.41
CA ALA A 534 22.77 -10.46 60.44
C ALA A 534 22.65 -9.06 61.02
N ASN A 535 21.87 -8.22 60.36
CA ASN A 535 21.59 -6.88 60.87
C ASN A 535 20.57 -6.93 62.03
N PRO A 536 20.43 -5.85 62.82
CA PRO A 536 19.48 -5.81 63.94
C PRO A 536 17.99 -5.95 63.57
N ALA A 537 17.59 -5.74 62.31
CA ALA A 537 16.19 -5.88 61.89
C ALA A 537 15.73 -7.35 61.79
N PHE A 538 16.66 -8.26 61.46
CA PHE A 538 16.37 -9.69 61.38
C PHE A 538 15.89 -10.27 62.71
N THR A 539 16.50 -9.85 63.82
CA THR A 539 16.13 -10.34 65.16
C THR A 539 14.70 -9.97 65.53
N LYS A 540 14.24 -8.77 65.12
CA LYS A 540 12.90 -8.25 65.42
C LYS A 540 11.79 -8.99 64.68
N MET A 541 11.99 -9.31 63.40
CA MET A 541 10.98 -9.98 62.57
C MET A 541 10.78 -11.45 62.97
N SER A 542 11.88 -12.14 63.28
CA SER A 542 11.89 -13.59 63.53
C SER A 542 11.71 -13.96 65.01
N GLY A 543 12.11 -13.08 65.93
CA GLY A 543 12.09 -13.31 67.38
C GLY A 543 13.35 -14.01 67.93
N TYR A 544 14.43 -14.15 67.15
CA TYR A 544 15.72 -14.77 67.57
C TYR A 544 16.81 -13.72 67.85
N ALA A 545 17.73 -13.96 68.81
CA ALA A 545 18.85 -13.06 69.11
C ALA A 545 20.08 -13.27 68.19
N LEU A 546 20.97 -12.27 68.03
CA LEU A 546 22.07 -12.32 67.07
C LEU A 546 23.07 -13.46 67.37
N GLU A 547 23.43 -13.63 68.65
CA GLU A 547 24.33 -14.71 69.10
C GLU A 547 23.71 -16.10 68.93
N GLU A 548 22.37 -16.20 68.88
CA GLU A 548 21.66 -17.44 68.61
C GLU A 548 21.68 -17.80 67.10
N VAL A 549 21.97 -16.84 66.22
CA VAL A 549 21.76 -16.92 64.76
C VAL A 549 23.07 -17.00 63.97
N ILE A 550 24.12 -16.28 64.37
CA ILE A 550 25.43 -16.34 63.68
C ILE A 550 25.99 -17.76 63.74
N GLY A 551 26.38 -18.29 62.58
CA GLY A 551 26.83 -19.67 62.43
C GLY A 551 25.72 -20.72 62.31
N LYS A 552 24.44 -20.34 62.38
CA LYS A 552 23.28 -21.23 62.14
C LYS A 552 22.81 -21.17 60.67
N THR A 553 21.92 -22.10 60.32
CA THR A 553 21.24 -22.16 59.01
C THR A 553 19.86 -21.48 59.07
N PHE A 554 19.40 -20.96 57.94
CA PHE A 554 18.13 -20.23 57.79
C PHE A 554 16.87 -21.14 57.86
N HIS A 555 17.03 -22.46 57.95
CA HIS A 555 15.91 -23.41 58.12
C HIS A 555 15.11 -23.23 59.42
N ILE A 556 15.62 -22.48 60.39
CA ILE A 556 14.93 -22.19 61.66
C ILE A 556 13.56 -21.50 61.49
N LEU A 557 13.22 -21.01 60.30
CA LEU A 557 11.97 -20.27 59.99
C LEU A 557 10.86 -21.10 59.29
N GLN A 558 11.06 -22.39 59.01
CA GLN A 558 10.15 -23.21 58.18
C GLN A 558 9.20 -24.11 59.01
N GLY A 559 8.01 -24.48 58.49
CA GLY A 559 7.04 -25.35 59.20
C GLY A 559 5.98 -26.04 58.30
N LYS A 560 4.85 -26.49 58.87
CA LYS A 560 3.95 -27.50 58.25
C LYS A 560 3.30 -27.08 56.92
N LYS A 561 2.94 -25.80 56.77
CA LYS A 561 2.32 -25.27 55.55
C LYS A 561 3.30 -24.57 54.62
N THR A 562 4.60 -24.62 54.93
CA THR A 562 5.62 -24.09 54.02
C THR A 562 5.63 -24.95 52.76
N ASP A 563 5.36 -24.31 51.61
CA ASP A 563 5.26 -25.00 50.33
C ASP A 563 6.61 -25.61 49.93
N GLN A 564 6.65 -26.94 49.90
CA GLN A 564 7.85 -27.72 49.59
C GLN A 564 8.30 -27.55 48.14
N ALA A 565 7.38 -27.29 47.21
CA ALA A 565 7.73 -27.05 45.81
C ALA A 565 8.42 -25.69 45.64
N VAL A 566 8.07 -24.70 46.47
CA VAL A 566 8.73 -23.38 46.48
C VAL A 566 10.11 -23.46 47.15
N LEU A 567 10.24 -24.19 48.25
CA LEU A 567 11.54 -24.45 48.88
C LEU A 567 12.52 -25.18 47.96
N ALA A 568 12.05 -26.16 47.18
CA ALA A 568 12.86 -26.85 46.18
C ALA A 568 13.39 -25.88 45.11
N LYS A 569 12.60 -24.88 44.72
CA LYS A 569 13.05 -23.83 43.80
C LYS A 569 14.09 -22.90 44.42
N ILE A 570 13.95 -22.56 45.71
CA ILE A 570 14.96 -21.74 46.41
C ILE A 570 16.29 -22.47 46.50
N ASN A 571 16.29 -23.75 46.88
CA ASN A 571 17.52 -24.54 46.97
C ASN A 571 18.17 -24.72 45.59
N LEU A 572 17.39 -25.01 44.55
CA LEU A 572 17.90 -25.06 43.18
C LEU A 572 18.50 -23.72 42.77
N ALA A 573 17.87 -22.60 43.12
CA ALA A 573 18.39 -21.27 42.83
C ALA A 573 19.72 -21.04 43.57
N LEU A 574 19.80 -21.40 44.85
CA LEU A 574 21.01 -21.31 45.66
C LEU A 574 22.17 -22.20 45.15
N GLU A 575 21.89 -23.37 44.60
CA GLU A 575 22.88 -24.30 44.00
C GLU A 575 23.34 -23.85 42.61
N THR A 576 22.45 -23.19 41.89
CA THR A 576 22.74 -22.63 40.55
C THR A 576 23.20 -21.18 40.61
N TRP A 577 23.47 -20.64 41.80
CA TRP A 577 23.85 -19.25 42.04
C TRP A 577 22.86 -18.20 41.53
N GLN A 578 21.58 -18.58 41.48
CA GLN A 578 20.48 -17.73 41.04
C GLN A 578 19.82 -17.01 42.20
N SER A 579 19.56 -15.73 41.99
CA SER A 579 18.69 -14.97 42.87
C SER A 579 17.27 -15.52 42.79
N ILE A 580 16.57 -15.57 43.91
CA ILE A 580 15.16 -15.99 43.95
C ILE A 580 14.32 -15.03 44.75
N ARG A 581 13.12 -14.78 44.24
CA ARG A 581 12.03 -14.15 44.98
C ARG A 581 10.79 -15.03 44.96
N CYS A 582 10.17 -15.24 46.10
CA CYS A 582 8.97 -16.06 46.20
C CYS A 582 8.17 -15.77 47.46
N ASP A 583 6.87 -16.05 47.33
CA ASP A 583 5.93 -16.03 48.43
C ASP A 583 5.80 -17.43 49.01
N LEU A 584 6.04 -17.58 50.31
CA LEU A 584 5.88 -18.84 51.03
C LEU A 584 5.39 -18.58 52.46
N ILE A 585 4.89 -19.61 53.13
CA ILE A 585 4.52 -19.51 54.55
C ILE A 585 5.72 -19.86 55.42
N ASN A 586 6.16 -18.95 56.29
CA ASN A 586 7.19 -19.15 57.32
C ASN A 586 6.59 -19.03 58.73
N TYR A 587 7.41 -19.37 59.74
CA TYR A 587 7.04 -19.44 61.14
C TYR A 587 7.98 -18.62 62.02
N ARG A 588 7.44 -17.95 63.04
CA ARG A 588 8.23 -17.23 64.06
C ARG A 588 8.65 -18.16 65.19
N LYS A 589 9.54 -17.69 66.10
CA LYS A 589 9.97 -18.45 67.29
C LYS A 589 8.80 -18.95 68.17
N ASP A 590 7.64 -18.26 68.14
CA ASP A 590 6.43 -18.61 68.90
C ASP A 590 5.47 -19.60 68.19
N GLY A 591 5.76 -19.96 66.93
CA GLY A 591 4.98 -20.93 66.15
C GLY A 591 3.87 -20.34 65.27
N SER A 592 3.71 -19.02 65.19
CA SER A 592 2.72 -18.37 64.31
C SER A 592 3.08 -18.45 62.83
N GLU A 593 2.08 -18.74 61.97
CA GLU A 593 2.19 -18.78 60.50
C GLU A 593 2.11 -17.38 59.89
N PHE A 594 3.03 -17.05 58.98
CA PHE A 594 2.94 -15.84 58.17
C PHE A 594 3.41 -16.08 56.73
N TRP A 595 2.71 -15.49 55.76
CA TRP A 595 3.21 -15.42 54.39
C TRP A 595 4.38 -14.45 54.32
N VAL A 596 5.54 -14.89 53.84
CA VAL A 596 6.74 -14.08 53.60
C VAL A 596 6.99 -13.94 52.10
N ASP A 597 7.35 -12.75 51.69
CA ASP A 597 8.02 -12.43 50.43
C ASP A 597 9.53 -12.37 50.71
N LEU A 598 10.25 -13.37 50.20
CA LEU A 598 11.66 -13.60 50.46
C LEU A 598 12.49 -13.31 49.21
N SER A 599 13.57 -12.53 49.34
CA SER A 599 14.54 -12.29 48.27
C SER A 599 15.95 -12.67 48.70
N ILE A 600 16.62 -13.52 47.92
CA ILE A 600 17.99 -13.95 48.19
C ILE A 600 18.85 -13.68 46.96
N VAL A 601 20.01 -13.05 47.15
CA VAL A 601 20.93 -12.67 46.07
C VAL A 601 22.37 -13.01 46.44
N PRO A 602 23.20 -13.52 45.52
CA PRO A 602 24.60 -13.78 45.79
C PRO A 602 25.43 -12.49 45.63
N VAL A 603 26.52 -12.38 46.38
CA VAL A 603 27.49 -11.29 46.35
C VAL A 603 28.83 -11.85 45.90
N ALA A 604 29.27 -11.35 44.76
CA ALA A 604 30.58 -11.67 44.23
C ALA A 604 31.66 -10.73 44.78
N ASP A 605 32.89 -11.21 44.83
CA ASP A 605 34.07 -10.35 44.97
C ASP A 605 34.41 -9.64 43.64
N GLU A 606 35.53 -8.90 43.60
CA GLU A 606 36.00 -8.21 42.39
C GLU A 606 36.34 -9.17 41.23
N GLU A 607 36.48 -10.48 41.50
CA GLU A 607 36.77 -11.53 40.50
C GLU A 607 35.51 -12.26 40.03
N GLY A 608 34.33 -11.93 40.58
CA GLY A 608 33.07 -12.51 40.16
C GLY A 608 32.73 -13.84 40.85
N GLU A 609 33.63 -14.32 41.71
CA GLU A 609 33.39 -15.51 42.51
C GLU A 609 32.41 -15.15 43.63
N TYR A 610 31.35 -15.93 43.75
CA TYR A 610 30.35 -15.69 44.78
C TYR A 610 30.95 -16.03 46.14
N THR A 611 31.21 -15.00 46.93
CA THR A 611 31.83 -15.15 48.25
C THR A 611 30.78 -15.24 49.35
N HIS A 612 29.62 -14.60 49.15
CA HIS A 612 28.54 -14.56 50.13
C HIS A 612 27.14 -14.53 49.49
N TRP A 613 26.07 -14.76 50.26
CA TRP A 613 24.67 -14.54 49.90
C TRP A 613 24.05 -13.48 50.80
N VAL A 614 23.39 -12.49 50.22
CA VAL A 614 22.59 -11.51 50.92
C VAL A 614 21.11 -11.88 50.82
N ALA A 615 20.42 -12.03 51.96
CA ALA A 615 18.98 -12.30 52.00
C ALA A 615 18.22 -11.13 52.65
N VAL A 616 17.07 -10.76 52.05
CA VAL A 616 16.15 -9.69 52.49
C VAL A 616 14.71 -10.25 52.56
N GLN A 617 13.94 -9.95 53.61
CA GLN A 617 12.63 -10.62 53.90
C GLN A 617 11.50 -9.65 54.37
N ARG A 618 10.23 -9.88 53.94
CA ARG A 618 9.00 -9.09 54.25
C ARG A 618 7.69 -9.95 54.38
N ASP A 619 6.61 -9.52 55.07
CA ASP A 619 5.37 -10.32 55.41
C ASP A 619 4.06 -9.87 54.65
N ILE A 620 3.14 -10.78 54.17
CA ILE A 620 2.00 -10.52 53.20
C ILE A 620 0.60 -11.21 53.41
N THR A 621 0.23 -11.72 54.58
CA THR A 621 -0.89 -12.70 54.78
C THR A 621 -2.35 -12.28 54.42
N GLU A 622 -2.75 -11.01 54.50
CA GLU A 622 -4.18 -10.62 54.46
C GLU A 622 -4.85 -10.70 53.07
N ARG A 623 -4.10 -10.77 51.98
CA ARG A 623 -4.61 -10.57 50.61
C ARG A 623 -5.42 -11.72 50.00
N LYS A 624 -5.35 -12.97 50.51
CA LYS A 624 -5.73 -14.20 49.76
C LYS A 624 -7.13 -14.81 50.00
N ARG A 625 -8.00 -14.26 50.87
CA ARG A 625 -9.24 -14.95 51.32
C ARG A 625 -10.58 -14.62 50.61
N ALA A 626 -10.63 -13.76 49.58
CA ALA A 626 -11.90 -13.16 49.13
C ALA A 626 -12.52 -13.67 47.80
N GLU A 627 -11.91 -14.60 47.06
CA GLU A 627 -12.24 -14.85 45.63
C GLU A 627 -13.19 -16.05 45.31
N GLU A 628 -13.59 -16.92 46.26
CA GLU A 628 -14.14 -18.26 45.93
C GLU A 628 -15.70 -18.48 45.91
N GLU A 629 -16.58 -17.50 46.20
CA GLU A 629 -17.98 -17.80 46.61
C GLU A 629 -19.13 -17.68 45.56
N LEU A 630 -18.93 -17.29 44.28
CA LEU A 630 -20.01 -16.76 43.41
C LEU A 630 -20.68 -17.74 42.39
N GLU A 631 -20.13 -18.92 42.08
CA GLU A 631 -20.34 -19.53 40.76
C GLU A 631 -21.51 -20.54 40.58
N THR A 632 -22.20 -21.01 41.63
CA THR A 632 -22.91 -22.32 41.56
C THR A 632 -24.44 -22.32 41.28
N ARG A 633 -25.15 -21.20 41.04
CA ARG A 633 -26.65 -21.16 41.18
C ARG A 633 -27.54 -21.16 39.92
N VAL A 634 -27.04 -21.13 38.68
CA VAL A 634 -27.85 -20.71 37.49
C VAL A 634 -28.45 -21.86 36.63
N THR A 635 -28.02 -23.11 36.76
CA THR A 635 -28.05 -24.04 35.61
C THR A 635 -29.30 -24.92 35.40
N GLN A 636 -30.29 -25.00 36.29
CA GLN A 636 -31.18 -26.19 36.31
C GLN A 636 -32.61 -26.05 35.70
N ARG A 637 -33.16 -24.84 35.44
CA ARG A 637 -34.64 -24.68 35.23
C ARG A 637 -35.13 -24.60 33.78
N THR A 638 -34.24 -24.72 32.79
CA THR A 638 -34.51 -24.27 31.41
C THR A 638 -34.90 -25.39 30.42
N ALA A 639 -34.94 -26.66 30.82
CA ALA A 639 -34.86 -27.77 29.85
C ALA A 639 -36.19 -28.38 29.34
N GLU A 640 -37.30 -28.36 30.10
CA GLU A 640 -38.45 -29.26 29.80
C GLU A 640 -39.54 -28.67 28.88
N LEU A 641 -39.74 -27.34 28.84
CA LEU A 641 -40.83 -26.72 28.08
C LEU A 641 -40.58 -26.64 26.55
N SER A 642 -39.34 -26.90 26.13
CA SER A 642 -38.85 -26.67 24.76
C SER A 642 -39.27 -27.75 23.75
N GLN A 643 -39.57 -28.98 24.18
CA GLN A 643 -39.54 -30.14 23.27
C GLN A 643 -40.80 -30.36 22.40
N ALA A 644 -42.00 -29.94 22.85
CA ALA A 644 -43.26 -30.26 22.14
C ALA A 644 -43.68 -29.21 21.09
N ASN A 645 -43.40 -27.91 21.32
CA ASN A 645 -43.69 -26.83 20.38
C ASN A 645 -42.80 -26.91 19.12
N SER A 646 -41.60 -27.47 19.28
CA SER A 646 -40.59 -27.63 18.23
C SER A 646 -41.05 -28.46 17.02
N ARG A 647 -42.00 -29.40 17.15
CA ARG A 647 -42.33 -30.36 16.07
C ARG A 647 -43.29 -29.83 14.99
N LEU A 648 -44.25 -28.97 15.33
CA LEU A 648 -45.17 -28.36 14.36
C LEU A 648 -44.56 -27.09 13.72
N GLN A 649 -43.79 -26.33 14.49
CA GLN A 649 -42.89 -25.29 13.99
C GLN A 649 -41.97 -25.87 12.90
N TYR A 650 -41.37 -27.04 13.15
CA TYR A 650 -40.47 -27.71 12.21
C TYR A 650 -41.04 -27.94 10.81
N LEU A 651 -42.31 -28.35 10.66
CA LEU A 651 -42.87 -28.69 9.34
C LEU A 651 -43.19 -27.45 8.48
N VAL A 652 -43.63 -26.35 9.10
CA VAL A 652 -43.91 -25.10 8.40
C VAL A 652 -42.59 -24.34 8.14
N SER A 653 -41.62 -24.40 9.05
CA SER A 653 -40.29 -23.83 8.84
C SER A 653 -39.43 -24.59 7.81
N SER A 654 -39.80 -25.83 7.47
CA SER A 654 -39.11 -26.62 6.44
C SER A 654 -39.53 -26.29 4.99
N CYS A 655 -40.49 -25.39 4.76
CA CYS A 655 -40.87 -24.94 3.41
C CYS A 655 -39.83 -23.93 2.87
N PRO A 656 -39.45 -23.96 1.57
CA PRO A 656 -38.46 -23.00 1.04
C PRO A 656 -38.97 -21.56 0.91
N SER A 657 -40.30 -21.38 0.82
CA SER A 657 -40.94 -20.07 0.75
C SER A 657 -41.58 -19.75 2.10
N VAL A 658 -41.50 -18.49 2.55
CA VAL A 658 -42.28 -18.09 3.72
C VAL A 658 -43.70 -17.80 3.28
N ILE A 659 -44.62 -18.38 4.05
CA ILE A 659 -46.05 -18.34 3.80
C ILE A 659 -46.63 -17.31 4.75
N PHE A 660 -47.46 -16.43 4.22
CA PHE A 660 -48.16 -15.44 5.02
C PHE A 660 -49.64 -15.36 4.63
N SER A 661 -50.43 -14.83 5.55
CA SER A 661 -51.77 -14.35 5.25
C SER A 661 -51.97 -12.94 5.78
N CYS A 662 -52.82 -12.16 5.14
CA CYS A 662 -53.14 -10.80 5.57
C CYS A 662 -54.59 -10.39 5.26
N LYS A 663 -55.03 -9.29 5.86
CA LYS A 663 -56.38 -8.76 5.63
C LYS A 663 -56.55 -8.30 4.18
N PRO A 664 -57.73 -8.52 3.56
CA PRO A 664 -57.96 -8.23 2.15
C PRO A 664 -58.25 -6.76 1.83
N CYS A 665 -58.52 -5.93 2.83
CA CYS A 665 -58.82 -4.51 2.68
C CYS A 665 -58.42 -3.73 3.93
N GLY A 666 -58.16 -2.43 3.77
CA GLY A 666 -57.74 -1.55 4.86
C GLY A 666 -56.22 -1.51 5.03
N ASP A 667 -55.72 -1.91 6.20
CA ASP A 667 -54.31 -1.82 6.58
C ASP A 667 -53.43 -2.98 6.07
N TYR A 668 -54.03 -4.00 5.44
CA TYR A 668 -53.35 -5.22 4.98
C TYR A 668 -52.47 -5.88 6.05
N GLY A 669 -52.88 -5.79 7.32
CA GLY A 669 -52.13 -6.36 8.43
C GLY A 669 -51.93 -7.87 8.29
N ILE A 670 -50.71 -8.36 8.57
CA ILE A 670 -50.36 -9.78 8.54
C ILE A 670 -51.12 -10.50 9.66
N THR A 671 -51.83 -11.56 9.31
CA THR A 671 -52.63 -12.39 10.21
C THR A 671 -51.94 -13.72 10.55
N TYR A 672 -50.99 -14.15 9.72
CA TYR A 672 -50.14 -15.31 9.94
C TYR A 672 -48.84 -15.17 9.14
N ILE A 673 -47.71 -15.63 9.69
CA ILE A 673 -46.45 -15.78 8.94
C ILE A 673 -45.63 -16.94 9.52
N SER A 674 -44.99 -17.73 8.65
CA SER A 674 -44.21 -18.92 9.04
C SER A 674 -42.83 -18.58 9.59
N GLU A 675 -42.26 -19.43 10.46
CA GLU A 675 -41.00 -19.16 11.16
C GLU A 675 -39.76 -19.10 10.27
N ASN A 676 -39.80 -19.73 9.10
CA ASN A 676 -38.76 -19.56 8.09
C ASN A 676 -38.68 -18.11 7.56
N VAL A 677 -39.60 -17.21 7.94
CA VAL A 677 -39.42 -15.76 7.78
C VAL A 677 -38.23 -15.24 8.57
N PHE A 678 -37.89 -15.83 9.72
CA PHE A 678 -36.66 -15.48 10.42
C PHE A 678 -35.44 -15.92 9.60
N SER A 679 -35.46 -17.14 9.06
CA SER A 679 -34.39 -17.60 8.15
C SER A 679 -34.26 -16.74 6.90
N LEU A 680 -35.37 -16.18 6.40
CA LEU A 680 -35.38 -15.33 5.21
C LEU A 680 -35.13 -13.85 5.48
N LEU A 681 -35.59 -13.27 6.59
CA LEU A 681 -35.63 -11.82 6.85
C LEU A 681 -35.07 -11.42 8.22
N GLY A 682 -34.77 -12.37 9.09
CA GLY A 682 -34.23 -12.15 10.45
C GLY A 682 -35.22 -11.58 11.46
N TYR A 683 -36.44 -11.25 11.04
CA TYR A 683 -37.48 -10.78 11.95
C TYR A 683 -38.23 -11.93 12.56
N GLU A 684 -38.63 -11.73 13.80
CA GLU A 684 -39.49 -12.68 14.47
C GLU A 684 -40.91 -12.59 13.86
N PRO A 685 -41.57 -13.73 13.58
CA PRO A 685 -42.95 -13.75 13.10
C PRO A 685 -43.89 -12.83 13.89
N GLN A 686 -43.66 -12.73 15.20
CA GLN A 686 -44.48 -11.95 16.12
C GLN A 686 -44.49 -10.46 15.80
N GLU A 687 -43.42 -9.92 15.24
CA GLU A 687 -43.33 -8.50 14.92
C GLU A 687 -44.27 -8.11 13.76
N PHE A 688 -44.45 -9.01 12.79
CA PHE A 688 -45.42 -8.85 11.70
C PHE A 688 -46.86 -8.91 12.19
N LEU A 689 -47.13 -9.69 13.24
CA LEU A 689 -48.47 -9.94 13.77
C LEU A 689 -48.94 -8.85 14.73
N GLU A 690 -48.04 -8.26 15.51
CA GLU A 690 -48.39 -7.26 16.54
C GLU A 690 -48.74 -5.88 15.96
N LYS A 691 -48.14 -5.52 14.83
CA LYS A 691 -48.29 -4.20 14.22
C LYS A 691 -48.66 -4.36 12.76
N SER A 692 -49.89 -4.03 12.41
CA SER A 692 -50.39 -4.19 11.03
C SER A 692 -49.60 -3.38 9.99
N HIS A 693 -48.93 -2.30 10.39
CA HIS A 693 -48.03 -1.49 9.54
C HIS A 693 -46.55 -1.90 9.59
N PHE A 694 -46.17 -2.91 10.39
CA PHE A 694 -44.77 -3.30 10.59
C PHE A 694 -44.04 -3.59 9.28
N TRP A 695 -44.68 -4.37 8.41
CA TRP A 695 -44.12 -4.75 7.12
C TRP A 695 -44.08 -3.54 6.18
N VAL A 696 -45.10 -2.68 6.23
CA VAL A 696 -45.19 -1.46 5.43
C VAL A 696 -44.03 -0.50 5.71
N GLU A 697 -43.70 -0.30 6.99
CA GLU A 697 -42.61 0.57 7.43
C GLU A 697 -41.22 0.08 7.00
N ARG A 698 -41.10 -1.20 6.64
CA ARG A 698 -39.85 -1.87 6.25
C ARG A 698 -39.72 -2.09 4.75
N VAL A 699 -40.75 -1.74 3.98
CA VAL A 699 -40.59 -1.58 2.53
C VAL A 699 -39.71 -0.35 2.31
N HIS A 700 -38.73 -0.46 1.41
CA HIS A 700 -37.83 0.66 1.12
C HIS A 700 -38.66 1.90 0.69
N PRO A 701 -38.39 3.11 1.20
CA PRO A 701 -39.24 4.29 0.98
C PRO A 701 -39.54 4.61 -0.50
N GLU A 702 -38.59 4.37 -1.39
CA GLU A 702 -38.76 4.54 -2.84
C GLU A 702 -39.71 3.53 -3.48
N ASP A 703 -39.87 2.35 -2.88
CA ASP A 703 -40.68 1.26 -3.42
C ASP A 703 -42.12 1.31 -2.88
N VAL A 704 -42.36 2.00 -1.75
CA VAL A 704 -43.65 2.11 -1.04
C VAL A 704 -44.78 2.55 -1.99
N GLU A 705 -44.64 3.69 -2.66
CA GLU A 705 -45.70 4.25 -3.52
C GLU A 705 -46.11 3.29 -4.64
N ARG A 706 -45.12 2.63 -5.25
CA ARG A 706 -45.33 1.62 -6.31
C ARG A 706 -46.08 0.41 -5.74
N VAL A 707 -45.59 -0.18 -4.64
CA VAL A 707 -46.19 -1.36 -4.00
C VAL A 707 -47.66 -1.13 -3.65
N PHE A 708 -48.02 0.03 -3.09
CA PHE A 708 -49.42 0.30 -2.69
C PHE A 708 -50.34 0.61 -3.87
N THR A 709 -49.87 1.31 -4.90
CA THR A 709 -50.65 1.56 -6.13
C THR A 709 -51.07 0.25 -6.79
N ASP A 710 -50.17 -0.70 -6.72
CA ASP A 710 -50.28 -2.02 -7.32
C ASP A 710 -51.16 -2.98 -6.49
N MET A 711 -51.09 -2.93 -5.15
CA MET A 711 -51.98 -3.69 -4.25
C MET A 711 -53.47 -3.33 -4.39
N VAL A 712 -53.80 -2.07 -4.72
CA VAL A 712 -55.19 -1.65 -4.94
C VAL A 712 -55.84 -2.36 -6.15
N ARG A 713 -55.04 -2.87 -7.09
CA ARG A 713 -55.50 -3.55 -8.31
C ARG A 713 -55.76 -5.06 -8.13
N VAL A 714 -55.49 -5.63 -6.95
CA VAL A 714 -55.68 -7.07 -6.66
C VAL A 714 -57.14 -7.53 -6.82
N ASP A 715 -58.11 -6.61 -6.70
CA ASP A 715 -59.55 -6.92 -6.82
C ASP A 715 -59.98 -7.26 -8.27
N GLU A 716 -59.25 -6.81 -9.29
CA GLU A 716 -59.64 -6.94 -10.71
C GLU A 716 -59.08 -8.21 -11.40
N GLN A 717 -57.85 -8.65 -11.07
CA GLN A 717 -57.12 -9.68 -11.84
C GLN A 717 -56.89 -11.03 -11.12
N HIS A 718 -57.42 -11.22 -9.90
CA HIS A 718 -57.35 -12.46 -9.09
C HIS A 718 -55.94 -12.98 -8.67
N PHE A 719 -54.86 -12.53 -9.31
CA PHE A 719 -53.47 -12.90 -9.03
C PHE A 719 -52.55 -11.68 -9.19
N TYR A 720 -51.59 -11.51 -8.27
CA TYR A 720 -50.66 -10.37 -8.29
C TYR A 720 -49.24 -10.80 -7.93
N SER A 721 -48.25 -10.28 -8.65
CA SER A 721 -46.83 -10.61 -8.47
C SER A 721 -46.01 -9.32 -8.55
N HIS A 722 -45.14 -9.09 -7.57
CA HIS A 722 -44.31 -7.89 -7.51
C HIS A 722 -43.00 -8.13 -6.77
N ASP A 723 -41.96 -7.39 -7.13
CA ASP A 723 -40.70 -7.36 -6.40
C ASP A 723 -40.43 -5.99 -5.75
N TYR A 724 -39.95 -6.01 -4.51
CA TYR A 724 -39.58 -4.80 -3.79
C TYR A 724 -38.50 -5.06 -2.74
N ARG A 725 -37.79 -4.00 -2.35
CA ARG A 725 -36.80 -4.07 -1.27
C ARG A 725 -37.53 -4.06 0.06
N PHE A 726 -37.23 -5.07 0.88
CA PHE A 726 -37.72 -5.21 2.23
C PHE A 726 -36.55 -5.24 3.19
N GLN A 727 -36.63 -4.45 4.26
CA GLN A 727 -35.61 -4.40 5.27
C GLN A 727 -35.57 -5.75 6.01
N ARG A 728 -34.40 -6.26 6.36
CA ARG A 728 -34.15 -7.39 7.27
C ARG A 728 -33.95 -6.86 8.69
N ALA A 729 -34.01 -7.74 9.69
CA ALA A 729 -33.81 -7.35 11.09
C ALA A 729 -32.45 -6.75 11.40
N ASP A 730 -31.41 -7.13 10.66
CA ASP A 730 -30.07 -6.53 10.75
C ASP A 730 -29.98 -5.11 10.15
N GLY A 731 -31.10 -4.60 9.62
CA GLY A 731 -31.22 -3.29 9.02
C GLY A 731 -30.85 -3.24 7.53
N THR A 732 -30.35 -4.33 6.95
CA THR A 732 -30.05 -4.44 5.51
C THR A 732 -31.33 -4.60 4.69
N TYR A 733 -31.29 -4.41 3.38
CA TYR A 733 -32.45 -4.65 2.51
C TYR A 733 -32.22 -5.87 1.62
N CYS A 734 -33.24 -6.68 1.41
CA CYS A 734 -33.27 -7.76 0.44
C CYS A 734 -34.40 -7.57 -0.58
N TRP A 735 -34.25 -8.17 -1.75
CA TRP A 735 -35.29 -8.14 -2.77
C TRP A 735 -36.25 -9.32 -2.58
N LEU A 736 -37.51 -9.01 -2.29
CA LEU A 736 -38.55 -10.01 -2.15
C LEU A 736 -39.43 -10.02 -3.39
N LEU A 737 -39.58 -11.19 -4.01
CA LEU A 737 -40.69 -11.47 -4.91
C LEU A 737 -41.88 -11.93 -4.09
N VAL A 738 -42.98 -11.20 -4.19
CA VAL A 738 -44.22 -11.49 -3.47
C VAL A 738 -45.31 -11.87 -4.46
N GLN A 739 -45.91 -13.03 -4.24
CA GLN A 739 -47.08 -13.49 -4.97
C GLN A 739 -48.25 -13.65 -4.04
N MET A 740 -49.40 -13.10 -4.44
CA MET A 740 -50.59 -13.01 -3.62
C MET A 740 -51.83 -13.45 -4.36
N ARG A 741 -52.75 -14.08 -3.62
CA ARG A 741 -54.07 -14.46 -4.09
C ARG A 741 -55.13 -14.05 -3.08
N LEU A 742 -56.20 -13.44 -3.58
CA LEU A 742 -57.35 -13.07 -2.77
C LEU A 742 -58.29 -14.26 -2.57
N ILE A 743 -58.57 -14.60 -1.32
CA ILE A 743 -59.57 -15.59 -0.90
C ILE A 743 -60.90 -14.87 -0.66
N ARG A 744 -61.98 -15.43 -1.21
CA ARG A 744 -63.34 -14.93 -1.07
C ARG A 744 -64.21 -16.00 -0.40
N ASP A 745 -65.19 -15.56 0.38
CA ASP A 745 -66.20 -16.46 0.91
C ASP A 745 -67.18 -16.96 -0.17
N VAL A 746 -68.06 -17.89 0.21
CA VAL A 746 -69.10 -18.46 -0.65
C VAL A 746 -70.11 -17.45 -1.21
N SER A 747 -70.14 -16.21 -0.70
CA SER A 747 -70.98 -15.12 -1.21
C SER A 747 -70.26 -14.19 -2.19
N GLY A 748 -68.97 -14.42 -2.44
CA GLY A 748 -68.12 -13.63 -3.32
C GLY A 748 -67.40 -12.46 -2.62
N LYS A 749 -67.49 -12.35 -1.29
CA LYS A 749 -66.88 -11.26 -0.53
C LYS A 749 -65.42 -11.59 -0.17
N PRO A 750 -64.46 -10.65 -0.33
CA PRO A 750 -63.07 -10.82 0.11
C PRO A 750 -62.97 -11.16 1.61
N THR A 751 -62.25 -12.23 1.97
CA THR A 751 -62.04 -12.66 3.36
C THR A 751 -60.58 -12.58 3.80
N GLU A 752 -59.63 -12.97 2.96
CA GLU A 752 -58.21 -13.06 3.34
C GLU A 752 -57.35 -13.01 2.09
N ILE A 753 -56.14 -12.46 2.17
CA ILE A 753 -55.12 -12.60 1.12
C ILE A 753 -54.11 -13.62 1.61
N LEU A 754 -53.90 -14.66 0.81
CA LEU A 754 -52.84 -15.64 1.05
C LEU A 754 -51.70 -15.35 0.08
N GLY A 755 -50.48 -15.30 0.59
CA GLY A 755 -49.30 -15.07 -0.23
C GLY A 755 -48.12 -15.88 0.23
N TYR A 756 -47.13 -15.94 -0.64
CA TYR A 756 -45.81 -16.40 -0.27
C TYR A 756 -44.78 -15.41 -0.77
N LEU A 757 -43.65 -15.38 -0.09
CA LEU A 757 -42.54 -14.51 -0.39
C LEU A 757 -41.27 -15.33 -0.56
N VAL A 758 -40.51 -14.99 -1.59
CA VAL A 758 -39.24 -15.62 -1.97
C VAL A 758 -38.21 -14.52 -2.13
N ASP A 759 -37.03 -14.78 -1.60
CA ASP A 759 -35.89 -13.89 -1.78
C ASP A 759 -35.30 -14.07 -3.19
N ILE A 760 -35.22 -12.97 -3.92
CA ILE A 760 -34.60 -12.89 -5.25
C ILE A 760 -33.33 -12.03 -5.22
N SER A 761 -32.76 -11.79 -4.03
CA SER A 761 -31.54 -10.98 -3.86
C SER A 761 -30.41 -11.50 -4.72
N ASP A 762 -30.24 -12.82 -4.90
CA ASP A 762 -29.21 -13.40 -5.78
C ASP A 762 -29.26 -12.85 -7.22
N VAL A 763 -30.45 -12.61 -7.77
CA VAL A 763 -30.64 -12.07 -9.13
C VAL A 763 -30.21 -10.61 -9.21
N TYR A 764 -30.49 -9.83 -8.15
CA TYR A 764 -30.07 -8.43 -8.08
C TYR A 764 -28.60 -8.28 -7.69
N ASP A 765 -28.06 -9.18 -6.87
CA ASP A 765 -26.65 -9.27 -6.53
C ASP A 765 -25.83 -9.66 -7.76
N GLU A 766 -26.33 -10.53 -8.64
CA GLU A 766 -25.70 -10.84 -9.93
C GLU A 766 -25.64 -9.60 -10.85
N LEU A 767 -26.74 -8.85 -10.98
CA LEU A 767 -26.77 -7.59 -11.73
C LEU A 767 -25.85 -6.51 -11.12
N ARG A 768 -25.75 -6.49 -9.79
CA ARG A 768 -24.86 -5.60 -9.05
C ARG A 768 -23.40 -6.00 -9.23
N LEU A 769 -23.07 -7.28 -9.14
CA LEU A 769 -21.75 -7.86 -9.37
C LEU A 769 -21.27 -7.56 -10.79
N ARG A 770 -22.14 -7.72 -11.80
CA ARG A 770 -21.80 -7.35 -13.18
C ARG A 770 -21.45 -5.86 -13.31
N LYS A 771 -22.29 -4.97 -12.75
CA LYS A 771 -21.99 -3.53 -12.74
C LYS A 771 -20.75 -3.18 -11.93
N GLN A 772 -20.49 -3.90 -10.83
CA GLN A 772 -19.29 -3.74 -10.01
C GLN A 772 -18.05 -4.24 -10.73
N ALA A 773 -18.11 -5.33 -11.50
CA ALA A 773 -17.01 -5.83 -12.31
C ALA A 773 -16.71 -4.90 -13.49
N GLU A 774 -17.73 -4.37 -14.17
CA GLU A 774 -17.57 -3.36 -15.23
C GLU A 774 -16.97 -2.06 -14.66
N GLU A 775 -17.45 -1.61 -13.50
CA GLU A 775 -16.90 -0.42 -12.84
C GLU A 775 -15.47 -0.67 -12.30
N ALA A 776 -15.20 -1.84 -11.73
CA ALA A 776 -13.87 -2.23 -11.25
C ALA A 776 -12.88 -2.37 -12.42
N LEU A 777 -13.32 -2.87 -13.58
CA LEU A 777 -12.52 -2.89 -14.80
C LEU A 777 -12.21 -1.46 -15.26
N ARG A 778 -13.22 -0.58 -15.30
CA ARG A 778 -13.03 0.83 -15.65
C ARG A 778 -12.11 1.57 -14.67
N GLU A 779 -12.22 1.27 -13.38
CA GLU A 779 -11.40 1.88 -12.33
C GLU A 779 -9.96 1.33 -12.34
N SER A 780 -9.80 0.03 -12.63
CA SER A 780 -8.51 -0.63 -12.86
C SER A 780 -7.81 -0.05 -14.10
N GLU A 781 -8.53 0.15 -15.20
CA GLU A 781 -8.02 0.82 -16.40
C GLU A 781 -7.61 2.28 -16.13
N ALA A 782 -8.39 3.01 -15.31
CA ALA A 782 -8.06 4.38 -14.91
C ALA A 782 -6.81 4.42 -14.00
N LYS A 783 -6.70 3.50 -13.03
CA LYS A 783 -5.52 3.35 -12.17
C LYS A 783 -4.26 3.04 -12.98
N PHE A 784 -4.37 2.13 -13.95
CA PHE A 784 -3.28 1.82 -14.87
C PHE A 784 -2.84 3.05 -15.67
N ARG A 785 -3.81 3.79 -16.24
CA ARG A 785 -3.53 4.99 -17.00
C ARG A 785 -2.79 6.03 -16.18
N SER A 786 -3.24 6.32 -14.96
CA SER A 786 -2.58 7.29 -14.07
C SER A 786 -1.17 6.87 -13.66
N LEU A 787 -0.97 5.60 -13.25
CA LEU A 787 0.36 5.10 -12.88
C LEU A 787 1.36 5.19 -14.04
N SER A 788 0.89 4.87 -15.24
CA SER A 788 1.72 4.92 -16.44
C SER A 788 2.00 6.34 -16.92
N GLU A 789 0.99 7.22 -16.94
CA GLU A 789 1.10 8.60 -17.43
C GLU A 789 2.01 9.48 -16.58
N TYR A 790 1.99 9.30 -15.25
CA TYR A 790 2.80 10.09 -14.32
C TYR A 790 4.11 9.40 -13.89
N SER A 791 4.47 8.28 -14.51
CA SER A 791 5.71 7.59 -14.18
C SER A 791 6.94 8.41 -14.59
N PRO A 792 7.95 8.57 -13.72
CA PRO A 792 9.19 9.29 -14.04
C PRO A 792 10.08 8.53 -15.04
N ILE A 793 9.78 7.25 -15.28
CA ILE A 793 10.46 6.38 -16.26
C ILE A 793 9.58 6.14 -17.49
N GLY A 794 10.22 5.93 -18.65
CA GLY A 794 9.52 5.53 -19.86
C GLY A 794 9.03 4.08 -19.73
N ILE A 795 7.77 3.82 -20.07
CA ILE A 795 7.17 2.48 -20.07
C ILE A 795 6.67 2.19 -21.49
N PHE A 796 6.97 1.00 -22.00
CA PHE A 796 6.45 0.52 -23.27
C PHE A 796 5.99 -0.94 -23.18
N MET A 797 5.05 -1.33 -24.03
CA MET A 797 4.65 -2.73 -24.17
C MET A 797 4.77 -3.17 -25.63
N THR A 798 4.99 -4.47 -25.81
CA THR A 798 5.08 -5.09 -27.14
C THR A 798 4.20 -6.33 -27.23
N ASP A 799 3.80 -6.71 -28.45
CA ASP A 799 3.15 -8.00 -28.72
C ASP A 799 4.13 -9.19 -28.61
N ALA A 800 3.63 -10.41 -28.82
CA ALA A 800 4.45 -11.62 -28.82
C ALA A 800 5.51 -11.67 -29.93
N GLN A 801 5.49 -10.75 -30.89
CA GLN A 801 6.47 -10.61 -31.97
C GLN A 801 7.47 -9.47 -31.70
N GLY A 802 7.37 -8.81 -30.54
CA GLY A 802 8.27 -7.72 -30.15
C GLY A 802 7.95 -6.38 -30.82
N LYS A 803 6.72 -6.20 -31.34
CA LYS A 803 6.23 -4.93 -31.88
C LYS A 803 5.57 -4.09 -30.80
N THR A 804 5.91 -2.81 -30.71
CA THR A 804 5.32 -1.88 -29.74
C THR A 804 3.81 -1.74 -29.94
N THR A 805 3.08 -1.97 -28.85
CA THR A 805 1.62 -1.85 -28.74
C THR A 805 1.20 -0.74 -27.77
N TYR A 806 2.13 -0.24 -26.95
CA TYR A 806 1.88 0.86 -26.01
C TYR A 806 3.18 1.60 -25.65
N THR A 807 3.11 2.91 -25.42
CA THR A 807 4.16 3.74 -24.81
C THR A 807 3.54 4.82 -23.92
N ASN A 808 4.05 5.02 -22.71
CA ASN A 808 3.63 6.12 -21.85
C ASN A 808 4.21 7.48 -22.31
N PRO A 809 3.73 8.62 -21.81
CA PRO A 809 4.22 9.95 -22.19
C PRO A 809 5.72 10.13 -21.95
N ARG A 810 6.24 9.59 -20.83
CA ARG A 810 7.67 9.70 -20.51
C ARG A 810 8.56 8.99 -21.54
N ALA A 811 8.16 7.81 -22.04
CA ALA A 811 8.86 7.12 -23.11
C ALA A 811 8.85 7.94 -24.42
N GLN A 812 7.73 8.61 -24.70
CA GLN A 812 7.59 9.51 -25.86
C GLN A 812 8.50 10.74 -25.73
N GLU A 813 8.65 11.31 -24.53
CA GLU A 813 9.59 12.42 -24.27
C GLU A 813 11.06 12.02 -24.40
N ILE A 814 11.42 10.80 -23.99
CA ILE A 814 12.80 10.29 -24.09
C ILE A 814 13.17 10.10 -25.57
N GLY A 815 12.27 9.48 -26.36
CA GLY A 815 12.50 9.26 -27.79
C GLY A 815 12.19 10.47 -28.67
N GLY A 816 11.32 11.37 -28.25
CA GLY A 816 10.78 12.47 -29.06
C GLY A 816 9.73 12.05 -30.10
N TYR A 817 9.30 10.79 -30.09
CA TYR A 817 8.33 10.22 -31.02
C TYR A 817 6.99 10.01 -30.33
N THR A 818 5.88 10.26 -31.05
CA THR A 818 4.56 9.96 -30.52
C THR A 818 4.33 8.45 -30.45
N PHE A 819 3.35 8.01 -29.65
CA PHE A 819 2.96 6.59 -29.62
C PHE A 819 2.63 6.04 -31.02
N GLU A 820 1.96 6.83 -31.85
CA GLU A 820 1.58 6.44 -33.22
C GLU A 820 2.80 6.22 -34.12
N GLU A 821 3.85 7.03 -33.96
CA GLU A 821 5.12 6.89 -34.67
C GLU A 821 5.95 5.71 -34.15
N ALA A 822 5.86 5.42 -32.84
CA ALA A 822 6.59 4.33 -32.19
C ALA A 822 5.92 2.95 -32.37
N LEU A 823 4.66 2.90 -32.82
CA LEU A 823 3.86 1.69 -33.00
C LEU A 823 4.54 0.67 -33.93
N GLY A 824 4.38 -0.62 -33.65
CA GLY A 824 5.02 -1.65 -34.46
C GLY A 824 6.53 -1.74 -34.20
N TYR A 825 7.35 -1.67 -35.25
CA TYR A 825 8.81 -1.51 -35.13
C TYR A 825 9.25 -0.04 -35.27
N GLY A 826 8.32 0.91 -35.15
CA GLY A 826 8.60 2.34 -35.25
C GLY A 826 9.61 2.83 -34.20
N TRP A 827 9.67 2.18 -33.04
CA TRP A 827 10.66 2.44 -31.99
C TRP A 827 12.12 2.29 -32.45
N LEU A 828 12.43 1.54 -33.52
CA LEU A 828 13.81 1.47 -34.02
C LEU A 828 14.32 2.84 -34.50
N GLN A 829 13.42 3.75 -34.90
CA GLN A 829 13.78 5.11 -35.33
C GLN A 829 14.30 5.96 -34.17
N SER A 830 13.93 5.63 -32.93
CA SER A 830 14.46 6.30 -31.75
C SER A 830 15.80 5.72 -31.30
N ILE A 831 16.28 4.63 -31.90
CA ILE A 831 17.61 4.07 -31.65
C ILE A 831 18.60 4.67 -32.65
N HIS A 832 19.79 4.99 -32.16
CA HIS A 832 20.86 5.53 -32.99
C HIS A 832 21.17 4.59 -34.18
N PRO A 833 21.34 5.07 -35.42
CA PRO A 833 21.47 4.23 -36.61
C PRO A 833 22.56 3.16 -36.54
N GLU A 834 23.67 3.45 -35.86
CA GLU A 834 24.77 2.50 -35.65
C GLU A 834 24.41 1.33 -34.70
N ASP A 835 23.46 1.53 -33.79
CA ASP A 835 23.07 0.54 -32.78
C ASP A 835 21.86 -0.30 -33.23
N GLN A 836 21.10 0.15 -34.23
CA GLN A 836 19.83 -0.46 -34.65
C GLN A 836 19.95 -1.95 -34.99
N GLU A 837 20.94 -2.34 -35.80
CA GLU A 837 21.10 -3.73 -36.26
C GLU A 837 21.44 -4.68 -35.09
N GLN A 838 22.36 -4.25 -34.23
CA GLN A 838 22.76 -5.02 -33.05
C GLN A 838 21.60 -5.18 -32.07
N ILE A 839 20.91 -4.07 -31.77
CA ILE A 839 19.82 -4.06 -30.78
C ILE A 839 18.62 -4.84 -31.29
N TYR A 840 18.26 -4.72 -32.56
CA TYR A 840 17.21 -5.54 -33.16
C TYR A 840 17.51 -7.03 -33.05
N THR A 841 18.76 -7.44 -33.32
CA THR A 841 19.19 -8.84 -33.24
C THR A 841 19.08 -9.38 -31.81
N GLN A 842 19.57 -8.61 -30.83
CA GLN A 842 19.51 -8.99 -29.42
C GLN A 842 18.06 -9.03 -28.90
N TRP A 843 17.25 -8.03 -29.28
CA TRP A 843 15.83 -7.97 -28.94
C TRP A 843 15.06 -9.16 -29.51
N SER A 844 15.23 -9.46 -30.80
CA SER A 844 14.56 -10.58 -31.46
C SER A 844 14.94 -11.93 -30.84
N ALA A 845 16.19 -12.10 -30.40
CA ALA A 845 16.64 -13.29 -29.70
C ALA A 845 16.01 -13.42 -28.31
N ALA A 846 15.94 -12.33 -27.54
CA ALA A 846 15.30 -12.30 -26.23
C ALA A 846 13.80 -12.64 -26.32
N ILE A 847 13.08 -12.05 -27.27
CA ILE A 847 11.68 -12.36 -27.55
C ILE A 847 11.48 -13.84 -27.91
N SER A 848 12.27 -14.37 -28.85
CA SER A 848 12.14 -15.76 -29.32
C SER A 848 12.39 -16.79 -28.22
N ASN A 849 13.30 -16.46 -27.28
CA ASN A 849 13.64 -17.30 -26.14
C ASN A 849 12.79 -17.01 -24.89
N GLN A 850 11.84 -16.07 -24.95
CA GLN A 850 11.01 -15.62 -23.82
C GLN A 850 11.83 -15.16 -22.61
N GLN A 851 12.96 -14.48 -22.86
CA GLN A 851 13.90 -14.01 -21.86
C GLN A 851 13.85 -12.49 -21.70
N ARG A 852 14.30 -12.02 -20.54
CA ARG A 852 14.49 -10.59 -20.29
C ARG A 852 15.54 -10.03 -21.23
N PHE A 853 15.23 -8.90 -21.87
CA PHE A 853 16.21 -8.05 -22.53
C PHE A 853 16.57 -6.89 -21.61
N ALA A 854 17.86 -6.65 -21.41
CA ALA A 854 18.38 -5.54 -20.63
C ALA A 854 19.61 -4.93 -21.32
N HIS A 855 19.70 -3.60 -21.32
CA HIS A 855 20.81 -2.85 -21.89
C HIS A 855 21.09 -1.61 -21.05
N ASP A 856 22.30 -1.51 -20.49
CA ASP A 856 22.63 -0.44 -19.53
C ASP A 856 22.92 0.91 -20.20
N GLU A 857 23.42 0.92 -21.43
CA GLU A 857 23.78 2.15 -22.16
C GLU A 857 23.39 2.10 -23.64
N LEU A 858 22.13 2.35 -23.96
CA LEU A 858 21.64 2.43 -25.35
C LEU A 858 21.62 3.88 -25.84
N ARG A 859 22.15 4.14 -27.04
CA ARG A 859 22.05 5.47 -27.68
C ARG A 859 20.67 5.63 -28.34
N TYR A 860 19.93 6.60 -27.84
CA TYR A 860 18.69 7.06 -28.42
C TYR A 860 18.93 8.29 -29.29
N LEU A 861 18.36 8.32 -30.48
CA LEU A 861 18.29 9.50 -31.33
C LEU A 861 16.94 10.16 -31.13
N HIS A 862 16.95 11.28 -30.40
CA HIS A 862 15.76 12.09 -30.20
C HIS A 862 15.38 12.79 -31.51
N LYS A 863 14.09 13.08 -31.70
CA LYS A 863 13.54 13.63 -32.96
C LYS A 863 14.13 14.98 -33.38
N ASP A 864 14.64 15.77 -32.44
CA ASP A 864 15.36 17.03 -32.72
C ASP A 864 16.82 16.83 -33.18
N GLY A 865 17.29 15.58 -33.29
CA GLY A 865 18.64 15.21 -33.67
C GLY A 865 19.62 15.08 -32.50
N THR A 866 19.19 15.31 -31.26
CA THR A 866 20.04 15.11 -30.07
C THR A 866 20.19 13.62 -29.75
N VAL A 867 21.39 13.23 -29.32
CA VAL A 867 21.64 11.86 -28.84
C VAL A 867 21.46 11.83 -27.33
N ARG A 868 20.60 10.92 -26.86
CA ARG A 868 20.37 10.62 -25.45
C ARG A 868 20.85 9.21 -25.13
N TYR A 869 21.11 8.94 -23.86
CA TYR A 869 21.51 7.63 -23.39
C TYR A 869 20.41 7.08 -22.49
N GLY A 870 19.92 5.88 -22.82
CA GLY A 870 18.87 5.23 -22.08
C GLY A 870 19.30 3.86 -21.56
N LYS A 871 18.88 3.56 -20.34
CA LYS A 871 18.93 2.22 -19.77
C LYS A 871 17.59 1.53 -19.99
N VAL A 872 17.61 0.33 -20.57
CA VAL A 872 16.41 -0.41 -20.97
C VAL A 872 16.34 -1.74 -20.26
N GLN A 873 15.18 -2.10 -19.74
CA GLN A 873 14.92 -3.43 -19.19
C GLN A 873 13.53 -3.91 -19.58
N THR A 874 13.38 -5.22 -19.78
CA THR A 874 12.10 -5.82 -20.19
C THR A 874 11.81 -7.13 -19.47
N ALA A 875 10.52 -7.43 -19.31
CA ALA A 875 10.01 -8.65 -18.73
C ALA A 875 8.87 -9.25 -19.58
N PRO A 876 8.79 -10.59 -19.72
CA PRO A 876 7.71 -11.25 -20.44
C PRO A 876 6.40 -11.24 -19.64
N ILE A 877 5.29 -11.01 -20.33
CA ILE A 877 3.93 -11.15 -19.83
C ILE A 877 3.39 -12.52 -20.27
N LEU A 878 2.94 -13.31 -19.30
CA LEU A 878 2.41 -14.66 -19.49
C LEU A 878 0.90 -14.70 -19.16
N ALA A 879 0.14 -15.45 -19.95
CA ALA A 879 -1.25 -15.80 -19.65
C ALA A 879 -1.33 -16.78 -18.45
N ALA A 880 -2.53 -16.94 -17.88
CA ALA A 880 -2.80 -17.85 -16.75
C ALA A 880 -2.40 -19.32 -16.97
N LYS A 881 -2.25 -19.77 -18.23
CA LYS A 881 -1.76 -21.12 -18.60
C LYS A 881 -0.26 -21.16 -18.97
N GLY A 882 0.51 -20.11 -18.68
CA GLY A 882 1.94 -20.01 -19.01
C GLY A 882 2.23 -19.68 -20.48
N GLN A 883 1.21 -19.37 -21.28
CA GLN A 883 1.39 -18.98 -22.68
C GLN A 883 1.91 -17.54 -22.75
N PHE A 884 3.01 -17.34 -23.48
CA PHE A 884 3.60 -16.03 -23.71
C PHE A 884 2.69 -15.10 -24.53
N LEU A 885 2.45 -13.89 -24.02
CA LEU A 885 1.53 -12.90 -24.61
C LEU A 885 2.25 -11.67 -25.17
N ALA A 886 3.19 -11.11 -24.42
CA ALA A 886 3.75 -9.77 -24.66
C ALA A 886 5.05 -9.57 -23.87
N HIS A 887 5.77 -8.46 -24.10
CA HIS A 887 6.74 -7.94 -23.14
C HIS A 887 6.32 -6.56 -22.65
N VAL A 888 6.63 -6.26 -21.39
CA VAL A 888 6.67 -4.88 -20.88
C VAL A 888 8.11 -4.46 -20.67
N GLY A 889 8.42 -3.22 -20.99
CA GLY A 889 9.74 -2.64 -20.86
C GLY A 889 9.74 -1.27 -20.24
N THR A 890 10.84 -0.96 -19.56
CA THR A 890 11.13 0.34 -18.97
C THR A 890 12.36 0.97 -19.62
N ILE A 891 12.38 2.30 -19.70
CA ILE A 891 13.46 3.11 -20.27
C ILE A 891 13.74 4.27 -19.30
N GLU A 892 14.97 4.36 -18.82
CA GLU A 892 15.46 5.45 -17.96
C GLU A 892 16.47 6.30 -18.73
N ASP A 893 16.29 7.62 -18.75
CA ASP A 893 17.26 8.55 -19.37
C ASP A 893 18.43 8.82 -18.41
N VAL A 894 19.63 8.41 -18.82
CA VAL A 894 20.87 8.52 -18.04
C VAL A 894 21.85 9.54 -18.62
N THR A 895 21.41 10.38 -19.55
CA THR A 895 22.28 11.32 -20.30
C THR A 895 23.04 12.29 -19.39
N GLU A 896 22.35 12.93 -18.45
CA GLU A 896 22.96 13.92 -17.54
C GLU A 896 23.92 13.27 -16.55
N SER A 897 23.49 12.18 -15.90
CA SER A 897 24.31 11.39 -14.98
C SER A 897 25.59 10.90 -15.64
N ARG A 898 25.50 10.44 -16.90
CA ARG A 898 26.66 10.05 -17.72
C ARG A 898 27.59 11.22 -17.97
N ALA A 899 27.07 12.37 -18.41
CA ALA A 899 27.88 13.55 -18.69
C ALA A 899 28.67 14.01 -17.45
N ILE A 900 28.03 14.01 -16.28
CA ILE A 900 28.67 14.34 -14.99
C ILE A 900 29.77 13.34 -14.64
N ALA A 901 29.50 12.04 -14.76
CA ALA A 901 30.47 11.00 -14.49
C ALA A 901 31.69 11.09 -15.43
N GLN A 902 31.45 11.37 -16.71
CA GLN A 902 32.50 11.55 -17.70
C GLN A 902 33.36 12.79 -17.42
N MET A 903 32.74 13.95 -17.14
CA MET A 903 33.47 15.17 -16.75
C MET A 903 34.33 14.95 -15.50
N LYS A 904 33.81 14.22 -14.51
CA LYS A 904 34.57 13.86 -13.30
C LYS A 904 35.80 13.01 -13.64
N ASN A 905 35.64 12.00 -14.49
CA ASN A 905 36.74 11.11 -14.88
C ASN A 905 37.80 11.85 -15.72
N GLU A 906 37.37 12.71 -16.65
CA GLU A 906 38.27 13.56 -17.43
C GLU A 906 39.05 14.54 -16.53
N PHE A 907 38.37 15.17 -15.56
CA PHE A 907 39.02 16.03 -14.57
C PHE A 907 40.08 15.27 -13.75
N ILE A 908 39.75 14.09 -13.22
CA ILE A 908 40.70 13.27 -12.45
C ILE A 908 41.90 12.87 -13.33
N SER A 909 41.67 12.53 -14.60
CA SER A 909 42.71 12.17 -15.55
C SER A 909 43.67 13.35 -15.81
N ILE A 910 43.14 14.55 -16.08
CA ILE A 910 43.93 15.76 -16.33
C ILE A 910 44.75 16.14 -15.09
N VAL A 911 44.13 16.18 -13.90
CA VAL A 911 44.84 16.49 -12.64
C VAL A 911 45.95 15.48 -12.39
N SER A 912 45.69 14.19 -12.60
CA SER A 912 46.70 13.14 -12.45
C SER A 912 47.88 13.34 -13.39
N HIS A 913 47.63 13.75 -14.64
CA HIS A 913 48.67 14.03 -15.63
C HIS A 913 49.52 15.26 -15.25
N GLU A 914 48.89 16.35 -14.84
CA GLU A 914 49.56 17.61 -14.47
C GLU A 914 50.34 17.50 -13.15
N LEU A 915 49.93 16.64 -12.22
CA LEU A 915 50.70 16.33 -11.01
C LEU A 915 51.89 15.40 -11.31
N ARG A 916 51.70 14.39 -12.17
CA ARG A 916 52.73 13.38 -12.48
C ARG A 916 53.94 13.99 -13.21
N THR A 917 53.71 14.99 -14.05
CA THR A 917 54.76 15.64 -14.86
C THR A 917 55.88 16.28 -14.02
N PRO A 918 55.61 17.22 -13.08
CA PRO A 918 56.64 17.78 -12.21
C PRO A 918 57.26 16.73 -11.28
N LEU A 919 56.46 15.81 -10.73
CA LEU A 919 56.97 14.72 -9.88
C LEU A 919 57.99 13.83 -10.59
N THR A 920 57.75 13.51 -11.87
CA THR A 920 58.67 12.70 -12.69
C THR A 920 59.97 13.46 -12.95
N ALA A 921 59.91 14.77 -13.21
CA ALA A 921 61.08 15.60 -13.43
C ALA A 921 61.92 15.80 -12.14
N ILE A 922 61.28 15.97 -10.99
CA ILE A 922 61.93 16.02 -9.67
C ILE A 922 62.66 14.69 -9.41
N ARG A 923 61.94 13.57 -9.52
CA ARG A 923 62.49 12.23 -9.31
C ARG A 923 63.65 11.93 -10.26
N GLY A 924 63.55 12.32 -11.53
CA GLY A 924 64.63 12.15 -12.51
C GLY A 924 65.87 12.98 -12.18
N SER A 925 65.68 14.25 -11.82
CA SER A 925 66.78 15.16 -11.49
C SER A 925 67.51 14.74 -10.21
N LEU A 926 66.77 14.41 -9.16
CA LEU A 926 67.31 13.91 -7.89
C LEU A 926 67.92 12.51 -8.03
N GLY A 927 67.32 11.64 -8.85
CA GLY A 927 67.85 10.30 -9.11
C GLY A 927 69.20 10.32 -9.82
N LEU A 928 69.39 11.19 -10.81
CA LEU A 928 70.67 11.36 -11.50
C LEU A 928 71.76 11.93 -10.57
N LEU A 929 71.38 12.80 -9.62
CA LEU A 929 72.27 13.30 -8.58
C LEU A 929 72.67 12.20 -7.59
N ALA A 930 71.69 11.43 -7.09
CA ALA A 930 71.94 10.34 -6.15
C ALA A 930 72.78 9.20 -6.76
N ALA A 931 72.66 8.97 -8.08
CA ALA A 931 73.46 8.00 -8.81
C ALA A 931 74.90 8.47 -9.12
N GLY A 932 75.29 9.68 -8.71
CA GLY A 932 76.64 10.23 -8.89
C GLY A 932 77.00 10.58 -10.34
N VAL A 933 76.01 10.62 -11.26
CA VAL A 933 76.23 10.85 -12.70
C VAL A 933 76.92 12.21 -12.96
N TYR A 934 76.72 13.18 -12.08
CA TYR A 934 77.26 14.54 -12.20
C TYR A 934 78.32 14.92 -11.16
N ASP A 935 78.89 13.96 -10.42
CA ASP A 935 79.89 14.24 -9.37
C ASP A 935 81.13 14.98 -9.89
N LYS A 936 81.48 14.74 -11.16
CA LYS A 936 82.59 15.41 -11.86
C LYS A 936 82.16 16.65 -12.65
N LYS A 937 80.89 17.07 -12.56
CA LYS A 937 80.29 18.19 -13.32
C LYS A 937 79.36 19.03 -12.41
N PRO A 938 79.92 19.79 -11.45
CA PRO A 938 79.15 20.49 -10.41
C PRO A 938 78.14 21.51 -10.97
N ASP A 939 78.44 22.17 -12.09
CA ASP A 939 77.50 23.11 -12.71
C ASP A 939 76.25 22.41 -13.28
N LYS A 940 76.40 21.18 -13.80
CA LYS A 940 75.26 20.37 -14.24
C LYS A 940 74.49 19.80 -13.06
N GLY A 941 75.17 19.46 -11.96
CA GLY A 941 74.53 19.05 -10.71
C GLY A 941 73.67 20.16 -10.11
N LYS A 942 74.20 21.39 -10.00
CA LYS A 942 73.44 22.58 -9.58
C LYS A 942 72.22 22.83 -10.47
N ARG A 943 72.36 22.66 -11.79
CA ARG A 943 71.23 22.80 -12.71
C ARG A 943 70.14 21.75 -12.48
N MET A 944 70.48 20.51 -12.11
CA MET A 944 69.48 19.49 -11.74
C MET A 944 68.76 19.82 -10.42
N LEU A 945 69.49 20.35 -9.43
CA LEU A 945 68.87 20.85 -8.19
C LEU A 945 67.91 22.01 -8.47
N GLN A 946 68.30 22.95 -9.34
CA GLN A 946 67.43 24.06 -9.73
C GLN A 946 66.17 23.56 -10.44
N ILE A 947 66.30 22.59 -11.36
CA ILE A 947 65.13 21.99 -12.02
C ILE A 947 64.20 21.33 -10.99
N ALA A 948 64.75 20.59 -10.01
CA ALA A 948 63.95 19.99 -8.96
C ALA A 948 63.22 21.06 -8.11
N ALA A 949 63.90 22.14 -7.72
CA ALA A 949 63.30 23.25 -6.97
C ALA A 949 62.17 23.94 -7.78
N ASP A 950 62.44 24.31 -9.03
CA ASP A 950 61.47 24.97 -9.91
C ASP A 950 60.22 24.10 -10.14
N GLN A 951 60.38 22.77 -10.24
CA GLN A 951 59.25 21.84 -10.38
C GLN A 951 58.46 21.66 -9.08
N THR A 952 59.09 21.74 -7.91
CA THR A 952 58.41 21.74 -6.62
C THR A 952 57.54 22.99 -6.46
N ASP A 953 58.08 24.17 -6.79
CA ASP A 953 57.33 25.43 -6.74
C ASP A 953 56.15 25.45 -7.73
N ARG A 954 56.30 24.79 -8.87
CA ARG A 954 55.21 24.58 -9.83
C ARG A 954 54.13 23.65 -9.27
N LEU A 955 54.53 22.57 -8.59
CA LEU A 955 53.60 21.61 -7.99
C LEU A 955 52.77 22.24 -6.87
N VAL A 956 53.40 23.02 -5.98
CA VAL A 956 52.71 23.74 -4.89
C VAL A 956 51.67 24.70 -5.45
N ARG A 957 52.02 25.48 -6.49
CA ARG A 957 51.07 26.39 -7.16
C ARG A 957 49.89 25.65 -7.77
N LEU A 958 50.14 24.52 -8.46
CA LEU A 958 49.06 23.72 -9.07
C LEU A 958 48.09 23.15 -8.02
N VAL A 959 48.61 22.68 -6.87
CA VAL A 959 47.76 22.17 -5.79
C VAL A 959 46.89 23.28 -5.20
N ASN A 960 47.47 24.46 -4.97
CA ASN A 960 46.71 25.61 -4.48
C ASN A 960 45.64 26.06 -5.49
N ASP A 961 45.95 26.13 -6.79
CA ASP A 961 44.98 26.45 -7.84
C ASP A 961 43.78 25.46 -7.85
N ILE A 962 44.03 24.16 -7.66
CA ILE A 962 42.99 23.12 -7.60
C ILE A 962 42.12 23.27 -6.35
N LEU A 963 42.75 23.56 -5.20
CA LEU A 963 42.03 23.78 -3.94
C LEU A 963 41.16 25.03 -3.99
N ASP A 964 41.67 26.12 -4.56
CA ASP A 964 40.93 27.36 -4.75
C ASP A 964 39.73 27.15 -5.69
N LEU A 965 39.92 26.43 -6.80
CA LEU A 965 38.82 26.06 -7.70
C LEU A 965 37.75 25.21 -6.98
N GLY A 966 38.16 24.18 -6.23
CA GLY A 966 37.23 23.33 -5.47
C GLY A 966 36.45 24.09 -4.40
N ARG A 967 37.12 25.04 -3.72
CA ARG A 967 36.50 25.95 -2.75
C ARG A 967 35.45 26.85 -3.41
N LEU A 968 35.77 27.44 -4.57
CA LEU A 968 34.87 28.31 -5.35
C LEU A 968 33.67 27.54 -5.97
N GLU A 969 33.83 26.26 -6.30
CA GLU A 969 32.76 25.42 -6.87
C GLU A 969 31.77 24.90 -5.83
N SER A 970 32.25 24.56 -4.63
CA SER A 970 31.41 24.00 -3.56
C SER A 970 30.41 24.99 -2.95
N GLY A 971 30.50 26.28 -3.30
CA GLY A 971 29.69 27.35 -2.69
C GLY A 971 29.95 27.57 -1.19
N LYS A 972 30.95 26.89 -0.60
CA LYS A 972 31.25 26.93 0.84
C LYS A 972 32.09 28.15 1.25
N VAL A 973 32.68 28.88 0.30
CA VAL A 973 33.38 30.13 0.58
C VAL A 973 32.36 31.26 0.65
N ARG A 974 32.19 31.86 1.83
CA ARG A 974 31.45 33.12 1.97
C ARG A 974 32.38 34.25 1.58
N LEU A 975 32.02 35.00 0.53
CA LEU A 975 32.72 36.23 0.16
C LEU A 975 32.48 37.30 1.24
N GLU A 976 33.55 37.90 1.74
CA GLU A 976 33.48 39.03 2.67
C GLU A 976 33.29 40.33 1.89
N MET A 977 32.07 40.52 1.40
CA MET A 977 31.72 41.69 0.58
C MET A 977 31.79 42.98 1.41
N GLN A 978 32.55 43.95 0.92
CA GLN A 978 32.65 45.27 1.54
C GLN A 978 32.82 46.38 0.50
N ILE A 979 32.61 47.62 0.93
CA ILE A 979 32.84 48.79 0.07
C ILE A 979 34.35 49.01 -0.04
N CYS A 980 34.87 48.87 -1.25
CA CYS A 980 36.30 48.99 -1.56
C CYS A 980 36.55 50.11 -2.58
N ASP A 981 37.71 50.74 -2.49
CA ASP A 981 38.16 51.70 -3.50
C ASP A 981 38.94 50.99 -4.62
N ALA A 982 38.45 51.08 -5.86
CA ALA A 982 39.06 50.48 -7.04
C ALA A 982 40.52 50.91 -7.25
N ALA A 983 40.86 52.18 -6.96
CA ALA A 983 42.23 52.67 -7.08
C ALA A 983 43.17 51.98 -6.08
N LYS A 984 42.68 51.70 -4.87
CA LYS A 984 43.43 51.00 -3.83
C LYS A 984 43.68 49.53 -4.19
N LEU A 985 42.67 48.84 -4.74
CA LEU A 985 42.80 47.44 -5.19
C LEU A 985 43.83 47.30 -6.32
N ILE A 986 43.82 48.22 -7.30
CA ILE A 986 44.83 48.25 -8.37
C ILE A 986 46.22 48.51 -7.78
N GLN A 987 46.36 49.49 -6.89
CA GLN A 987 47.65 49.84 -6.31
C GLN A 987 48.25 48.67 -5.52
N GLN A 988 47.45 47.98 -4.70
CA GLN A 988 47.88 46.80 -3.94
C GLN A 988 48.34 45.66 -4.86
N SER A 989 47.62 45.43 -5.96
CA SER A 989 47.98 44.39 -6.94
C SER A 989 49.28 44.73 -7.69
N VAL A 990 49.49 46.01 -8.00
CA VAL A 990 50.72 46.50 -8.64
C VAL A 990 51.92 46.41 -7.70
N ASP A 991 51.73 46.76 -6.42
CA ASP A 991 52.78 46.66 -5.41
C ASP A 991 53.23 45.20 -5.21
N ALA A 992 52.28 44.26 -5.20
CA ALA A 992 52.58 42.83 -5.15
C ALA A 992 53.38 42.35 -6.37
N MET A 993 53.16 42.94 -7.56
CA MET A 993 53.80 42.51 -8.82
C MET A 993 55.03 43.32 -9.23
N ARG A 994 55.42 44.33 -8.46
CA ARG A 994 56.53 45.23 -8.80
C ARG A 994 57.86 44.51 -8.98
N ALA A 995 58.23 43.65 -8.03
CA ALA A 995 59.48 42.89 -8.09
C ALA A 995 59.54 41.97 -9.33
N ASN A 996 58.41 41.33 -9.66
CA ASN A 996 58.30 40.48 -10.85
C ASN A 996 58.41 41.30 -12.14
N ALA A 997 57.78 42.48 -12.20
CA ALA A 997 57.88 43.36 -13.35
C ALA A 997 59.31 43.88 -13.55
N GLU A 998 60.00 44.29 -12.48
CA GLU A 998 61.40 44.73 -12.52
C GLU A 998 62.34 43.61 -12.99
N GLN A 999 62.15 42.39 -12.48
CA GLN A 999 62.94 41.22 -12.90
C GLN A 999 62.76 40.90 -14.40
N ASN A 1000 61.57 41.16 -14.96
CA ASN A 1000 61.27 40.96 -16.37
C ASN A 1000 61.50 42.22 -17.23
N HIS A 1001 62.03 43.30 -16.65
CA HIS A 1001 62.24 44.60 -17.29
C HIS A 1001 60.97 45.22 -17.89
N ILE A 1002 59.83 45.12 -17.22
CA ILE A 1002 58.54 45.65 -17.69
C ILE A 1002 58.12 46.85 -16.83
N ALA A 1003 57.64 47.91 -17.49
CA ALA A 1003 57.13 49.09 -16.81
C ALA A 1003 55.61 48.99 -16.58
N LEU A 1004 55.17 49.16 -15.33
CA LEU A 1004 53.75 49.17 -14.96
C LEU A 1004 53.24 50.62 -14.89
N SER A 1005 52.14 50.91 -15.61
CA SER A 1005 51.50 52.23 -15.63
C SER A 1005 50.07 52.12 -15.10
N VAL A 1006 49.71 52.97 -14.14
CA VAL A 1006 48.39 52.96 -13.50
C VAL A 1006 47.66 54.27 -13.78
N SER A 1007 46.41 54.18 -14.22
CA SER A 1007 45.49 55.31 -14.36
C SER A 1007 44.12 54.92 -13.80
N SER A 1008 43.87 55.25 -12.53
CA SER A 1008 42.61 54.91 -11.84
C SER A 1008 42.02 56.13 -11.15
N SER A 1009 40.70 56.25 -11.22
CA SER A 1009 39.92 57.21 -10.40
C SER A 1009 39.49 56.57 -9.08
N PHE A 1010 39.20 57.38 -8.06
CA PHE A 1010 38.64 56.94 -6.78
C PHE A 1010 37.16 56.55 -6.97
N ILE A 1011 36.90 55.25 -7.12
CA ILE A 1011 35.53 54.73 -7.36
C ILE A 1011 35.25 53.61 -6.36
N GLN A 1012 34.12 53.69 -5.67
CA GLN A 1012 33.70 52.70 -4.68
C GLN A 1012 32.98 51.52 -5.34
N VAL A 1013 33.50 50.31 -5.14
CA VAL A 1013 32.93 49.04 -5.63
C VAL A 1013 32.50 48.18 -4.45
N TRP A 1014 31.43 47.39 -4.65
CA TRP A 1014 31.00 46.40 -3.67
C TRP A 1014 31.65 45.05 -4.00
N ALA A 1015 32.71 44.70 -3.25
CA ALA A 1015 33.51 43.51 -3.54
C ALA A 1015 34.24 42.94 -2.32
N ASP A 1016 34.63 41.67 -2.41
CA ASP A 1016 35.66 41.09 -1.54
C ASP A 1016 37.05 41.53 -2.04
N PRO A 1017 37.81 42.32 -1.26
CA PRO A 1017 39.08 42.89 -1.71
C PRO A 1017 40.10 41.81 -2.08
N ASP A 1018 40.18 40.71 -1.33
CA ASP A 1018 41.23 39.72 -1.47
C ASP A 1018 41.03 38.92 -2.77
N SER A 1019 39.78 38.57 -3.07
CA SER A 1019 39.36 37.93 -4.32
C SER A 1019 39.62 38.82 -5.55
N ILE A 1020 39.38 40.13 -5.45
CA ILE A 1020 39.66 41.05 -6.56
C ILE A 1020 41.16 41.31 -6.74
N ILE A 1021 41.93 41.44 -5.64
CA ILE A 1021 43.39 41.53 -5.70
C ILE A 1021 43.98 40.26 -6.32
N GLN A 1022 43.46 39.08 -5.98
CA GLN A 1022 43.85 37.81 -6.61
C GLN A 1022 43.58 37.84 -8.12
N THR A 1023 42.40 38.32 -8.54
CA THR A 1023 42.04 38.46 -9.96
C THR A 1023 42.99 39.39 -10.70
N LEU A 1024 43.25 40.58 -10.16
CA LEU A 1024 44.17 41.55 -10.74
C LEU A 1024 45.61 41.03 -10.79
N THR A 1025 46.07 40.36 -9.73
CA THR A 1025 47.41 39.77 -9.65
C THR A 1025 47.58 38.64 -10.67
N ASN A 1026 46.57 37.81 -10.89
CA ASN A 1026 46.58 36.76 -11.91
C ASN A 1026 46.64 37.32 -13.34
N LEU A 1027 45.85 38.37 -13.63
CA LEU A 1027 45.88 39.04 -14.92
C LEU A 1027 47.22 39.77 -15.16
N LEU A 1028 47.74 40.46 -14.15
CA LEU A 1028 49.06 41.11 -14.17
C LEU A 1028 50.21 40.13 -14.37
N SER A 1029 50.21 39.02 -13.63
CA SER A 1029 51.23 37.98 -13.74
C SER A 1029 51.27 37.40 -15.16
N ASN A 1030 50.11 37.16 -15.77
CA ASN A 1030 50.02 36.76 -17.17
C ASN A 1030 50.56 37.84 -18.12
N ALA A 1031 50.13 39.09 -17.94
CA ALA A 1031 50.60 40.21 -18.76
C ALA A 1031 52.13 40.38 -18.71
N ILE A 1032 52.74 40.32 -17.51
CA ILE A 1032 54.19 40.39 -17.29
C ILE A 1032 54.89 39.21 -17.98
N LYS A 1033 54.38 38.00 -17.78
CA LYS A 1033 54.97 36.77 -18.30
C LYS A 1033 54.98 36.70 -19.82
N PHE A 1034 53.95 37.23 -20.48
CA PHE A 1034 53.79 37.12 -21.95
C PHE A 1034 54.23 38.36 -22.72
N SER A 1035 54.59 39.44 -22.03
CA SER A 1035 55.18 40.65 -22.64
C SER A 1035 56.70 40.52 -22.84
N PRO A 1036 57.26 41.13 -23.90
CA PRO A 1036 58.72 41.24 -24.07
C PRO A 1036 59.38 42.15 -23.02
N PRO A 1037 60.71 42.03 -22.78
CA PRO A 1037 61.44 42.99 -21.95
C PRO A 1037 61.40 44.42 -22.54
N ASN A 1038 61.37 45.43 -21.67
CA ASN A 1038 61.28 46.87 -21.97
C ASN A 1038 59.94 47.34 -22.55
N THR A 1039 58.86 46.59 -22.38
CA THR A 1039 57.50 47.00 -22.76
C THR A 1039 56.72 47.56 -21.57
N HIS A 1040 55.53 48.08 -21.85
CA HIS A 1040 54.64 48.64 -20.84
C HIS A 1040 53.39 47.77 -20.63
N ILE A 1041 52.89 47.73 -19.40
CA ILE A 1041 51.57 47.19 -19.06
C ILE A 1041 50.77 48.31 -18.42
N TRP A 1042 49.55 48.52 -18.91
CA TRP A 1042 48.65 49.56 -18.41
C TRP A 1042 47.50 48.96 -17.62
N LEU A 1043 47.18 49.59 -16.50
CA LEU A 1043 46.06 49.25 -15.64
C LEU A 1043 45.19 50.46 -15.39
N SER A 1044 43.89 50.32 -15.62
CA SER A 1044 42.92 51.36 -15.35
C SER A 1044 41.64 50.82 -14.73
N ALA A 1045 40.98 51.67 -13.95
CA ALA A 1045 39.59 51.49 -13.56
C ALA A 1045 38.83 52.79 -13.87
N GLU A 1046 37.77 52.66 -14.66
CA GLU A 1046 36.91 53.77 -15.05
C GLU A 1046 35.43 53.41 -14.88
N GLN A 1047 34.62 54.41 -14.52
CA GLN A 1047 33.18 54.24 -14.43
C GLN A 1047 32.61 54.26 -15.85
N VAL A 1048 31.85 53.22 -16.20
CA VAL A 1048 31.19 53.13 -17.50
C VAL A 1048 29.69 53.20 -17.29
N CYS A 1049 29.05 54.19 -17.91
CA CYS A 1049 27.60 54.25 -18.08
C CYS A 1049 27.28 53.74 -19.48
N GLU A 1050 26.48 52.68 -19.60
CA GLU A 1050 26.02 52.21 -20.91
C GLU A 1050 25.18 53.31 -21.59
N ASN A 1051 25.72 53.88 -22.66
CA ASN A 1051 24.97 54.79 -23.52
C ASN A 1051 24.01 54.00 -24.41
N GLY A 1052 22.77 53.82 -23.95
CA GLY A 1052 21.63 53.56 -24.84
C GLY A 1052 20.71 52.40 -24.44
N GLN A 1053 19.45 52.75 -24.15
CA GLN A 1053 18.24 51.91 -24.21
C GLN A 1053 18.03 50.83 -23.13
N SER A 1054 18.16 51.18 -21.85
CA SER A 1054 17.34 50.58 -20.79
C SER A 1054 17.42 51.42 -19.51
N SER A 1055 16.28 51.77 -18.91
CA SER A 1055 16.22 52.56 -17.67
C SER A 1055 16.51 51.76 -16.39
N THR A 1056 17.18 50.60 -16.50
CA THR A 1056 17.45 49.69 -15.37
C THR A 1056 18.91 49.22 -15.26
N SER A 1057 19.86 49.81 -15.99
CA SER A 1057 21.28 49.41 -15.88
C SER A 1057 21.96 50.08 -14.68
N ILE A 1058 22.39 49.27 -13.70
CA ILE A 1058 23.22 49.65 -12.56
C ILE A 1058 24.57 50.19 -13.11
N PRO A 1059 25.15 51.28 -12.57
CA PRO A 1059 26.45 51.74 -13.04
C PRO A 1059 27.56 50.77 -12.62
N HIS A 1060 28.50 50.47 -13.52
CA HIS A 1060 29.60 49.51 -13.30
C HIS A 1060 30.96 50.21 -13.39
N VAL A 1061 31.96 49.64 -12.72
CA VAL A 1061 33.37 49.99 -12.88
C VAL A 1061 34.02 48.99 -13.82
N LEU A 1062 34.61 49.48 -14.91
CA LEU A 1062 35.38 48.70 -15.85
C LEU A 1062 36.86 48.73 -15.44
N PHE A 1063 37.39 47.57 -15.10
CA PHE A 1063 38.82 47.36 -14.93
C PHE A 1063 39.43 46.90 -16.26
N GLN A 1064 40.58 47.45 -16.60
CA GLN A 1064 41.29 47.15 -17.84
C GLN A 1064 42.76 46.88 -17.54
N ILE A 1065 43.30 45.79 -18.11
CA ILE A 1065 44.72 45.43 -18.05
C ILE A 1065 45.18 45.19 -19.49
N LYS A 1066 46.07 46.06 -19.98
CA LYS A 1066 46.59 46.01 -21.35
C LYS A 1066 48.07 45.65 -21.36
N ASP A 1067 48.41 44.66 -22.17
CA ASP A 1067 49.77 44.20 -22.39
C ASP A 1067 50.25 44.44 -23.84
N GLU A 1068 51.57 44.39 -24.04
CA GLU A 1068 52.22 44.39 -25.37
C GLU A 1068 52.79 43.00 -25.71
N GLY A 1069 52.12 41.97 -25.23
CA GLY A 1069 52.51 40.58 -25.43
C GLY A 1069 52.27 40.07 -26.83
N ARG A 1070 52.40 38.75 -26.99
CA ARG A 1070 52.23 38.08 -28.28
C ARG A 1070 50.79 38.09 -28.84
N GLY A 1071 49.79 38.53 -28.07
CA GLY A 1071 48.38 38.39 -28.41
C GLY A 1071 47.84 36.96 -28.39
N ILE A 1072 46.53 36.82 -28.56
CA ILE A 1072 45.74 35.59 -28.48
C ILE A 1072 44.97 35.43 -29.79
N PRO A 1073 45.02 34.27 -30.47
CA PRO A 1073 44.21 34.02 -31.67
C PRO A 1073 42.73 34.17 -31.38
N HIS A 1074 41.98 34.78 -32.31
CA HIS A 1074 40.55 35.08 -32.14
C HIS A 1074 39.72 33.84 -31.76
N GLU A 1075 40.03 32.68 -32.35
CA GLU A 1075 39.38 31.40 -32.06
C GLU A 1075 39.62 30.85 -30.64
N LYS A 1076 40.62 31.37 -29.93
CA LYS A 1076 40.98 30.93 -28.57
C LYS A 1076 40.59 31.92 -27.47
N ILE A 1077 40.11 33.12 -27.80
CA ILE A 1077 39.85 34.20 -26.83
C ILE A 1077 38.85 33.78 -25.75
N GLU A 1078 37.84 32.99 -26.09
CA GLU A 1078 36.85 32.52 -25.11
C GLU A 1078 37.35 31.29 -24.35
N ALA A 1079 38.03 30.37 -25.05
CA ALA A 1079 38.53 29.12 -24.49
C ALA A 1079 39.59 29.31 -23.39
N ILE A 1080 40.36 30.41 -23.39
CA ILE A 1080 41.36 30.68 -22.33
C ILE A 1080 40.76 30.83 -20.92
N PHE A 1081 39.46 31.11 -20.82
CA PHE A 1081 38.76 31.19 -19.53
C PHE A 1081 38.21 29.83 -19.07
N GLU A 1082 38.35 28.77 -19.88
CA GLU A 1082 38.02 27.40 -19.49
C GLU A 1082 39.20 26.73 -18.76
N ARG A 1083 38.90 25.65 -18.04
CA ARG A 1083 39.87 24.97 -17.16
C ARG A 1083 40.95 24.27 -17.98
N PHE A 1084 42.20 24.38 -17.55
CA PHE A 1084 43.36 23.72 -18.16
C PHE A 1084 43.60 24.11 -19.63
N GLN A 1085 42.97 25.17 -20.13
CA GLN A 1085 43.18 25.65 -21.49
C GLN A 1085 44.41 26.53 -21.61
N GLN A 1086 45.17 26.34 -22.69
CA GLN A 1086 46.37 27.13 -23.00
C GLN A 1086 46.42 27.45 -24.49
N VAL A 1087 46.89 28.66 -24.81
CA VAL A 1087 46.97 29.14 -26.19
C VAL A 1087 47.98 28.34 -27.02
N ASP A 1088 49.08 27.88 -26.42
CA ASP A 1088 50.10 27.08 -27.12
C ASP A 1088 50.81 26.07 -26.18
N ALA A 1089 50.94 24.82 -26.60
CA ALA A 1089 51.46 23.74 -25.76
C ALA A 1089 52.98 23.87 -25.47
N SER A 1090 53.71 24.62 -26.28
CA SER A 1090 55.14 24.91 -26.07
C SER A 1090 55.40 25.88 -24.90
N ASP A 1091 54.44 26.73 -24.53
CA ASP A 1091 54.60 27.66 -23.40
C ASP A 1091 54.58 26.96 -22.04
N SER A 1092 53.88 25.83 -21.94
CA SER A 1092 53.87 24.99 -20.74
C SER A 1092 55.27 24.55 -20.32
N ARG A 1093 56.20 24.43 -21.30
CA ARG A 1093 57.60 24.01 -21.13
C ARG A 1093 58.56 25.18 -20.89
N GLN A 1094 58.29 26.38 -21.40
CA GLN A 1094 59.19 27.53 -21.25
C GLN A 1094 58.76 28.53 -20.17
N LYS A 1095 57.45 28.71 -19.96
CA LYS A 1095 56.91 29.74 -19.06
C LYS A 1095 55.98 29.18 -17.95
N GLY A 1096 55.58 27.91 -17.99
CA GLY A 1096 55.00 27.19 -16.84
C GLY A 1096 53.63 27.69 -16.34
N GLY A 1097 52.61 27.76 -17.21
CA GLY A 1097 51.22 28.03 -16.80
C GLY A 1097 50.45 26.74 -16.47
N THR A 1098 49.48 26.82 -15.55
CA THR A 1098 48.56 25.73 -15.16
C THR A 1098 47.28 25.71 -16.00
N GLY A 1099 46.93 26.83 -16.66
CA GLY A 1099 45.66 26.99 -17.39
C GLY A 1099 44.45 27.13 -16.46
N LEU A 1100 44.65 27.31 -15.15
CA LEU A 1100 43.57 27.46 -14.16
C LEU A 1100 43.33 28.92 -13.75
N GLY A 1101 44.35 29.78 -13.81
CA GLY A 1101 44.27 31.16 -13.31
C GLY A 1101 43.15 32.01 -13.93
N LEU A 1102 42.94 31.94 -15.25
CA LEU A 1102 41.87 32.70 -15.91
C LEU A 1102 40.46 32.14 -15.64
N ALA A 1103 40.34 30.82 -15.46
CA ALA A 1103 39.09 30.19 -15.03
C ALA A 1103 38.70 30.61 -13.60
N ILE A 1104 39.70 30.73 -12.70
CA ILE A 1104 39.53 31.26 -11.34
C ILE A 1104 39.08 32.74 -11.41
N CYS A 1105 39.73 33.57 -12.22
CA CYS A 1105 39.32 34.97 -12.43
C CYS A 1105 37.85 35.07 -12.90
N ARG A 1106 37.45 34.26 -13.89
CA ARG A 1106 36.06 34.22 -14.36
C ARG A 1106 35.08 33.86 -13.27
N ARG A 1107 35.40 32.87 -12.43
CA ARG A 1107 34.52 32.46 -11.35
C ARG A 1107 34.39 33.53 -10.26
N ILE A 1108 35.50 34.15 -9.87
CA ILE A 1108 35.52 35.24 -8.90
C ILE A 1108 34.64 36.40 -9.39
N ILE A 1109 34.86 36.86 -10.62
CA ILE A 1109 34.09 37.99 -11.18
C ILE A 1109 32.60 37.67 -11.30
N GLN A 1110 32.23 36.45 -11.70
CA GLN A 1110 30.83 36.02 -11.75
C GLN A 1110 30.16 36.01 -10.37
N GLN A 1111 30.85 35.58 -9.31
CA GLN A 1111 30.31 35.60 -7.94
C GLN A 1111 30.12 37.03 -7.41
N HIS A 1112 30.83 38.01 -7.98
CA HIS A 1112 30.67 39.43 -7.70
C HIS A 1112 29.61 40.11 -8.59
N GLY A 1113 28.88 39.35 -9.41
CA GLY A 1113 27.89 39.89 -10.35
C GLY A 1113 28.50 40.64 -11.52
N GLY A 1114 29.79 40.45 -11.78
CA GLY A 1114 30.54 41.09 -12.87
C GLY A 1114 30.70 40.22 -14.12
N HIS A 1115 31.29 40.79 -15.16
CA HIS A 1115 31.64 40.09 -16.40
C HIS A 1115 33.14 40.25 -16.72
N ILE A 1116 33.81 39.22 -17.26
CA ILE A 1116 35.22 39.26 -17.68
C ILE A 1116 35.36 38.78 -19.13
N TRP A 1117 36.17 39.48 -19.92
CA TRP A 1117 36.47 39.14 -21.32
C TRP A 1117 37.86 39.65 -21.73
N ALA A 1118 38.29 39.35 -22.95
CA ALA A 1118 39.55 39.84 -23.50
C ALA A 1118 39.41 40.26 -24.96
N GLU A 1119 40.15 41.28 -25.36
CA GLU A 1119 40.36 41.69 -26.74
C GLU A 1119 41.83 41.53 -27.08
N SER A 1120 42.16 40.93 -28.20
CA SER A 1120 43.55 40.64 -28.52
C SER A 1120 43.85 40.67 -30.00
N ILE A 1121 45.03 41.17 -30.34
CA ILE A 1121 45.54 41.16 -31.71
C ILE A 1121 46.87 40.39 -31.69
N LEU A 1122 46.90 39.29 -32.44
CA LEU A 1122 48.10 38.45 -32.54
C LEU A 1122 49.32 39.28 -32.99
N GLY A 1123 50.40 39.19 -32.21
CA GLY A 1123 51.65 39.93 -32.40
C GLY A 1123 51.66 41.38 -31.87
N LYS A 1124 50.55 41.90 -31.35
CA LYS A 1124 50.46 43.30 -30.84
C LYS A 1124 50.05 43.44 -29.37
N GLY A 1125 49.59 42.36 -28.73
CA GLY A 1125 49.22 42.36 -27.31
C GLY A 1125 47.74 42.06 -27.07
N SER A 1126 47.38 41.97 -25.79
CA SER A 1126 46.01 41.69 -25.33
C SER A 1126 45.56 42.74 -24.33
N THR A 1127 44.25 42.93 -24.26
CA THR A 1127 43.59 43.72 -23.24
C THR A 1127 42.55 42.85 -22.56
N PHE A 1128 42.67 42.66 -21.25
CA PHE A 1128 41.69 41.98 -20.42
C PHE A 1128 40.82 43.01 -19.72
N TYR A 1129 39.52 42.73 -19.70
CA TYR A 1129 38.51 43.60 -19.13
C TYR A 1129 37.68 42.83 -18.12
N PHE A 1130 37.33 43.47 -17.01
CA PHE A 1130 36.23 42.97 -16.19
C PHE A 1130 35.42 44.11 -15.56
N THR A 1131 34.15 43.83 -15.27
CA THR A 1131 33.24 44.77 -14.62
C THR A 1131 32.94 44.37 -13.19
N LEU A 1132 32.74 45.35 -12.32
CA LEU A 1132 32.18 45.18 -10.98
C LEU A 1132 31.04 46.19 -10.75
N PRO A 1133 30.00 45.82 -9.98
CA PRO A 1133 28.93 46.76 -9.64
C PRO A 1133 29.46 47.89 -8.72
N ILE A 1134 29.02 49.12 -8.98
CA ILE A 1134 29.29 50.26 -8.09
C ILE A 1134 28.54 50.06 -6.77
N ALA A 1135 29.18 50.45 -5.67
CA ALA A 1135 28.50 50.51 -4.37
C ALA A 1135 27.43 51.62 -4.42
N ILE A 1136 26.15 51.25 -4.51
CA ILE A 1136 25.03 52.18 -4.38
C ILE A 1136 24.86 52.48 -2.88
N ALA A 1137 24.88 53.76 -2.52
CA ALA A 1137 24.70 54.23 -1.15
C ALA A 1137 23.27 53.98 -0.62
#